data_AF-A0AA47P0V1-F1
#
_entry.id   AF-A0AA47P0V1-F1
#
_cell.length_a   1.000
_cell.length_b   1.000
_cell.length_c   1.000
_cell.angle_alpha   90.00
_cell.angle_beta   90.00
_cell.angle_gamma   90.00
#
_symmetry.space_group_name_H-M   'P 1'
#
loop_
_entity.id
_entity.type
_entity.pdbx_description
1 polymer ?
#
loop_
_entity_poly.entity_id
_entity_poly.type
_entity_poly.pdbx_seq_one_letter_code
_entity_poly.pdbx_strand_id
1 'polypeptide(L)'
;MWGYVFQTKTFLGPEKVMKSLTEKMDDIQANLRISIQTIVTLKESYNSCKAEMGRVFKNGNAKNWDFPSHLVFSRLDTFLERLRNIEEIYSVSAEMYKLENVAIQGVRGGALGTSVCRIYEEFTEHVTLFAECKYDVFDTDDKRFEENNKLFLDKMIDFERRLGTVLCKAFDDCPSSESAVKLLVMYSFILDRPHVQAQLMPKYKELIGIFSAEMDNVKLVFDAQITTTGIGISTTRFGKNMPPVAGQLKWALELAERSQITLRDFREIPQLSMNTAEDKRLFQKYDEMTALLHQYRVDVYSEWTSRVDKDCQFNLKQPLLLRNKGNLSVNLNSQLVAVLREVKYLSIQGQVNIPECAADMFAHNKEFRKYVCNLELLVSRYNQIQSTVLPAEFPLIEEELKSIDIELAKAETIMLWNSEGVWDYIEQIGDMLRDFYRRINQAKANVDSMRVIMEEWSLTPMFERKDNKKDSLLDLEGRPAVLNKRYAAIRDSGPKLHTLLEENKALFGENHTTESWIRYVDYIDDKVLDGFIEAVRVSLEFLASSMHAMVLAPTNGTVPLFVQSGTAPLFAFALKLDDGKTSFNPCLSYGFIEMVDNLITDVYNAADLVPRISLTNTTSYQYELEEISELSEIYEDVMNEVREAVKEAKQYRDTLLSFDFLWREDMDEFMEQFLGKETAFEPEPRIPPTLEEFKEEIDKYENLYSEVSQLENSTLIMCWLQIDICPFKHSLLNTIKLWSLMFKQYLMDRVTNSLQDQERFNKEVIVGLTKTLHEGDYQGLIEVMGHLKRVKETQASIESMFEPLKETVELLMDYGQELPDEVHAKLEYLPEHWNKVKRTSLLVKQNVASLQAHEAVLIHTRCQEFETKLEEFSERFRQQSLFYFTCENPYEALTEAQTEIELMKEELTELKRFGGLFEVNVPDYKLLKACCKEISLLKELWDMISLVNRNMGEWKTTLWKNIDVEDMRMHITIFAKDIKVLDKEMRAWDAYSGLESMINNQLTSLQTVAELQNPALRHRHWLQLMVATKVRFEMSDKTTFGDLLKLNLHNFEEEVHNIVEKAVKESAMEAAMAKLESTWSNMAIKHAPHSATGTMLLGPNAELFETLEDSLVQLQTLMTSKYIYHVLEEVSGWQHTLFAVDSVLSVWFAVQHTYISLESIFIFSEDLCSQLP
;
A
#
# COMPACT_ATOMS: atom_id res chain seq x y z
N MET A 1 -38.43 -84.61 -92.52
CA MET A 1 -38.18 -84.92 -91.09
C MET A 1 -36.69 -84.93 -90.76
N TRP A 2 -35.88 -85.78 -91.40
CA TRP A 2 -34.43 -85.80 -91.13
C TRP A 2 -33.72 -84.47 -91.44
N GLY A 3 -34.13 -83.79 -92.53
CA GLY A 3 -33.67 -82.43 -92.81
C GLY A 3 -34.04 -81.40 -91.73
N TYR A 4 -35.17 -81.57 -91.04
CA TYR A 4 -35.56 -80.69 -89.92
C TYR A 4 -34.75 -80.97 -88.66
N VAL A 5 -34.48 -82.25 -88.34
CA VAL A 5 -33.60 -82.61 -87.22
C VAL A 5 -32.19 -82.06 -87.48
N PHE A 6 -31.66 -82.23 -88.69
CA PHE A 6 -30.36 -81.68 -89.06
C PHE A 6 -30.34 -80.14 -88.99
N GLN A 7 -31.33 -79.46 -89.59
CA GLN A 7 -31.46 -78.00 -89.52
C GLN A 7 -31.57 -77.50 -88.07
N THR A 8 -32.31 -78.21 -87.21
CA THR A 8 -32.45 -77.84 -85.79
C THR A 8 -31.14 -78.04 -85.04
N LYS A 9 -30.42 -79.15 -85.29
CA LYS A 9 -29.07 -79.38 -84.73
C LYS A 9 -28.08 -78.30 -85.17
N THR A 10 -28.11 -77.88 -86.44
CA THR A 10 -27.23 -76.81 -86.96
C THR A 10 -27.62 -75.43 -86.45
N PHE A 11 -28.91 -75.15 -86.31
CA PHE A 11 -29.45 -73.89 -85.81
C PHE A 11 -29.10 -73.68 -84.32
N LEU A 12 -29.25 -74.71 -83.51
CA LEU A 12 -28.95 -74.66 -82.08
C LEU A 12 -27.45 -74.80 -81.79
N GLY A 13 -26.77 -75.72 -82.48
CA GLY A 13 -25.35 -76.03 -82.28
C GLY A 13 -25.09 -76.75 -80.93
N PRO A 14 -24.65 -78.02 -80.92
CA PRO A 14 -24.55 -78.81 -79.68
C PRO A 14 -23.57 -78.23 -78.66
N GLU A 15 -22.37 -77.82 -79.09
CA GLU A 15 -21.39 -77.17 -78.19
C GLU A 15 -21.85 -75.78 -77.73
N LYS A 16 -22.60 -75.06 -78.59
CA LYS A 16 -23.11 -73.72 -78.28
C LYS A 16 -24.19 -73.79 -77.20
N VAL A 17 -25.07 -74.80 -77.29
CA VAL A 17 -26.09 -75.08 -76.28
C VAL A 17 -25.43 -75.41 -74.95
N MET A 18 -24.42 -76.28 -74.91
CA MET A 18 -23.81 -76.60 -73.62
C MET A 18 -23.00 -75.45 -73.02
N LYS A 19 -22.21 -74.71 -73.82
CA LYS A 19 -21.48 -73.53 -73.32
C LYS A 19 -22.39 -72.40 -72.85
N SER A 20 -23.55 -72.22 -73.48
CA SER A 20 -24.45 -71.14 -73.07
C SER A 20 -25.16 -71.37 -71.74
N LEU A 21 -25.16 -72.61 -71.21
CA LEU A 21 -25.64 -72.91 -69.86
C LEU A 21 -24.86 -72.14 -68.78
N THR A 22 -23.59 -71.77 -69.04
CA THR A 22 -22.73 -71.08 -68.08
C THR A 22 -22.53 -69.59 -68.37
N GLU A 23 -23.03 -69.07 -69.49
CA GLU A 23 -22.77 -67.70 -69.95
C GLU A 23 -24.06 -66.86 -70.13
N LYS A 24 -24.85 -67.18 -71.17
CA LYS A 24 -26.09 -66.45 -71.53
C LYS A 24 -27.15 -67.43 -72.01
N MET A 25 -28.09 -67.73 -71.13
CA MET A 25 -29.10 -68.76 -71.35
C MET A 25 -30.31 -68.29 -72.17
N ASP A 26 -30.67 -67.00 -72.09
CA ASP A 26 -31.96 -66.48 -72.60
C ASP A 26 -32.14 -66.68 -74.11
N ASP A 27 -31.14 -66.31 -74.91
CA ASP A 27 -31.21 -66.42 -76.37
C ASP A 27 -31.32 -67.88 -76.83
N ILE A 28 -30.58 -68.79 -76.18
CA ILE A 28 -30.56 -70.21 -76.53
C ILE A 28 -31.82 -70.90 -76.02
N GLN A 29 -32.31 -70.55 -74.83
CA GLN A 29 -33.57 -71.06 -74.30
C GLN A 29 -34.76 -70.63 -75.16
N ALA A 30 -34.79 -69.39 -75.65
CA ALA A 30 -35.79 -68.93 -76.61
C ALA A 30 -35.71 -69.73 -77.92
N ASN A 31 -34.49 -69.95 -78.44
CA ASN A 31 -34.28 -70.76 -79.64
C ASN A 31 -34.67 -72.24 -79.44
N LEU A 32 -34.44 -72.81 -78.25
CA LEU A 32 -34.89 -74.15 -77.87
C LEU A 32 -36.42 -74.23 -77.86
N ARG A 33 -37.10 -73.27 -77.22
CA ARG A 33 -38.57 -73.19 -77.21
C ARG A 33 -39.16 -73.04 -78.60
N ILE A 34 -38.57 -72.18 -79.44
CA ILE A 34 -38.98 -72.03 -80.84
C ILE A 34 -38.79 -73.35 -81.59
N SER A 35 -37.67 -74.06 -81.38
CA SER A 35 -37.40 -75.34 -82.01
C SER A 35 -38.39 -76.43 -81.58
N ILE A 36 -38.66 -76.53 -80.27
CA ILE A 36 -39.66 -77.44 -79.70
C ILE A 36 -41.05 -77.11 -80.26
N GLN A 37 -41.47 -75.85 -80.21
CA GLN A 37 -42.77 -75.42 -80.70
C GLN A 37 -42.89 -75.65 -82.21
N THR A 38 -41.84 -75.43 -82.99
CA THR A 38 -41.84 -75.69 -84.44
C THR A 38 -42.03 -77.17 -84.73
N ILE A 39 -41.32 -78.06 -84.01
CA ILE A 39 -41.46 -79.51 -84.15
C ILE A 39 -42.84 -80.00 -83.69
N VAL A 40 -43.36 -79.47 -82.58
CA VAL A 40 -44.71 -79.77 -82.07
C VAL A 40 -45.76 -79.29 -83.05
N THR A 41 -45.69 -78.06 -83.53
CA THR A 41 -46.64 -77.48 -84.50
C THR A 41 -46.59 -78.24 -85.83
N LEU A 42 -45.40 -78.68 -86.26
CA LEU A 42 -45.26 -79.55 -87.44
C LEU A 42 -45.99 -80.89 -87.24
N LYS A 43 -45.87 -81.49 -86.05
CA LYS A 43 -46.55 -82.74 -85.69
C LYS A 43 -48.06 -82.55 -85.55
N GLU A 44 -48.50 -81.46 -84.93
CA GLU A 44 -49.92 -81.09 -84.80
C GLU A 44 -50.54 -80.76 -86.14
N SER A 45 -49.84 -80.05 -87.01
CA SER A 45 -50.28 -79.76 -88.38
C SER A 45 -50.35 -81.05 -89.20
N TYR A 46 -49.37 -81.95 -89.08
CA TYR A 46 -49.45 -83.28 -89.70
C TYR A 46 -50.66 -84.07 -89.18
N ASN A 47 -50.89 -84.10 -87.87
CA ASN A 47 -52.03 -84.81 -87.27
C ASN A 47 -53.37 -84.19 -87.65
N SER A 48 -53.43 -82.85 -87.71
CA SER A 48 -54.62 -82.10 -88.13
C SER A 48 -54.91 -82.35 -89.60
N CYS A 49 -53.92 -82.21 -90.49
CA CYS A 49 -54.05 -82.56 -91.91
C CYS A 49 -54.43 -84.04 -92.11
N LYS A 50 -53.89 -84.97 -91.30
CA LYS A 50 -54.28 -86.40 -91.30
C LYS A 50 -55.73 -86.61 -90.87
N ALA A 51 -56.18 -85.93 -89.82
CA ALA A 51 -57.57 -86.01 -89.34
C ALA A 51 -58.55 -85.35 -90.32
N GLU A 52 -58.13 -84.25 -90.94
CA GLU A 52 -58.93 -83.45 -91.85
C GLU A 52 -58.96 -84.03 -93.28
N MET A 53 -57.95 -84.80 -93.69
CA MET A 53 -58.01 -85.61 -94.92
C MET A 53 -59.26 -86.49 -94.96
N GLY A 54 -59.69 -87.06 -93.82
CA GLY A 54 -60.94 -87.81 -93.73
C GLY A 54 -62.23 -86.98 -93.91
N ARG A 55 -62.16 -85.66 -93.71
CA ARG A 55 -63.30 -84.72 -93.89
C ARG A 55 -63.29 -83.98 -95.22
N VAL A 56 -62.11 -83.71 -95.79
CA VAL A 56 -61.94 -83.01 -97.07
C VAL A 56 -62.31 -83.93 -98.24
N PHE A 57 -62.01 -85.23 -98.15
CA PHE A 57 -62.43 -86.22 -99.14
C PHE A 57 -63.81 -86.77 -98.81
N LYS A 58 -64.86 -85.96 -99.00
CA LYS A 58 -66.26 -86.37 -98.74
C LYS A 58 -66.89 -87.24 -99.80
N ASN A 59 -66.22 -87.55 -100.92
CA ASN A 59 -66.65 -88.56 -101.90
C ASN A 59 -65.46 -89.12 -102.72
N GLY A 60 -64.81 -90.17 -102.19
CA GLY A 60 -63.81 -90.99 -102.88
C GLY A 60 -62.56 -91.26 -102.01
N ASN A 61 -62.23 -92.54 -101.81
CA ASN A 61 -61.16 -93.04 -100.91
C ASN A 61 -59.96 -92.10 -100.80
N ALA A 62 -59.80 -91.47 -99.63
CA ALA A 62 -58.61 -90.69 -99.33
C ALA A 62 -57.38 -91.60 -99.44
N LYS A 63 -56.43 -91.26 -100.32
CA LYS A 63 -55.10 -91.86 -100.26
C LYS A 63 -54.44 -91.40 -98.96
N ASN A 64 -54.55 -92.23 -97.93
CA ASN A 64 -53.76 -92.06 -96.72
C ASN A 64 -52.28 -92.12 -97.10
N TRP A 65 -51.45 -91.38 -96.37
CA TRP A 65 -50.02 -91.35 -96.65
C TRP A 65 -49.46 -92.77 -96.51
N ASP A 66 -48.81 -93.29 -97.56
CA ASP A 66 -48.43 -94.71 -97.72
C ASP A 66 -47.32 -95.17 -96.76
N PHE A 67 -47.02 -94.40 -95.71
CA PHE A 67 -46.00 -94.73 -94.72
C PHE A 67 -46.58 -94.79 -93.29
N PRO A 68 -46.15 -95.77 -92.47
CA PRO A 68 -46.53 -95.82 -91.06
C PRO A 68 -45.95 -94.62 -90.31
N SER A 69 -46.83 -93.80 -89.72
CA SER A 69 -46.43 -92.56 -89.03
C SER A 69 -45.41 -92.83 -87.90
N HIS A 70 -45.55 -93.96 -87.19
CA HIS A 70 -44.64 -94.30 -86.09
C HIS A 70 -43.18 -94.52 -86.53
N LEU A 71 -42.91 -95.00 -87.75
CA LEU A 71 -41.54 -95.19 -88.25
C LEU A 71 -40.87 -93.87 -88.66
N VAL A 72 -41.68 -92.88 -89.08
CA VAL A 72 -41.20 -91.58 -89.55
C VAL A 72 -41.04 -90.58 -88.40
N PHE A 73 -41.87 -90.71 -87.36
CA PHE A 73 -41.88 -89.79 -86.23
C PHE A 73 -41.18 -90.33 -84.97
N SER A 74 -40.91 -91.63 -84.81
CA SER A 74 -40.25 -92.16 -83.61
C SER A 74 -38.93 -91.47 -83.29
N ARG A 75 -38.06 -91.28 -84.29
CA ARG A 75 -36.78 -90.56 -84.15
C ARG A 75 -36.94 -89.06 -83.91
N LEU A 76 -38.03 -88.46 -84.41
CA LEU A 76 -38.33 -87.06 -84.13
C LEU A 76 -38.86 -86.91 -82.69
N ASP A 77 -39.63 -87.88 -82.22
CA ASP A 77 -40.22 -87.89 -80.88
C ASP A 77 -39.15 -88.09 -79.81
N THR A 78 -38.19 -88.99 -80.01
CA THR A 78 -37.03 -89.12 -79.14
C THR A 78 -36.14 -87.87 -79.16
N PHE A 79 -35.97 -87.24 -80.33
CA PHE A 79 -35.24 -85.97 -80.42
C PHE A 79 -36.00 -84.81 -79.76
N LEU A 80 -37.33 -84.77 -79.87
CA LEU A 80 -38.18 -83.77 -79.21
C LEU A 80 -38.17 -83.94 -77.69
N GLU A 81 -38.20 -85.18 -77.20
CA GLU A 81 -38.05 -85.50 -75.79
C GLU A 81 -36.66 -85.09 -75.28
N ARG A 82 -35.61 -85.33 -76.07
CA ARG A 82 -34.26 -84.83 -75.77
C ARG A 82 -34.20 -83.31 -75.70
N LEU A 83 -34.84 -82.59 -76.63
CA LEU A 83 -34.93 -81.13 -76.59
C LEU A 83 -35.70 -80.62 -75.37
N ARG A 84 -36.78 -81.31 -74.96
CA ARG A 84 -37.55 -80.98 -73.75
C ARG A 84 -36.73 -81.20 -72.48
N ASN A 85 -35.96 -82.29 -72.41
CA ASN A 85 -35.05 -82.53 -71.28
C ASN A 85 -34.00 -81.42 -71.16
N ILE A 86 -33.46 -80.95 -72.30
CA ILE A 86 -32.53 -79.81 -72.31
C ILE A 86 -33.27 -78.53 -71.91
N GLU A 87 -34.49 -78.27 -72.40
CA GLU A 87 -35.28 -77.11 -71.99
C GLU A 87 -35.58 -77.11 -70.48
N GLU A 88 -35.87 -78.27 -69.90
CA GLU A 88 -36.07 -78.44 -68.46
C GLU A 88 -34.80 -78.10 -67.69
N ILE A 89 -33.63 -78.60 -68.12
CA ILE A 89 -32.33 -78.22 -67.53
C ILE A 89 -32.14 -76.70 -67.58
N TYR A 90 -32.44 -76.07 -68.72
CA TYR A 90 -32.35 -74.61 -68.85
C TYR A 90 -33.31 -73.88 -67.94
N SER A 91 -34.56 -74.34 -67.80
CA SER A 91 -35.56 -73.70 -66.94
C SER A 91 -35.17 -73.81 -65.47
N VAL A 92 -34.73 -75.00 -65.02
CA VAL A 92 -34.29 -75.22 -63.64
C VAL A 92 -33.04 -74.41 -63.34
N SER A 93 -32.05 -74.42 -64.24
CA SER A 93 -30.84 -73.64 -64.07
C SER A 93 -31.10 -72.15 -64.06
N ALA A 94 -31.95 -71.62 -64.95
CA ALA A 94 -32.29 -70.19 -65.01
C ALA A 94 -32.96 -69.68 -63.71
N GLU A 95 -33.76 -70.52 -63.06
CA GLU A 95 -34.33 -70.19 -61.75
C GLU A 95 -33.27 -70.23 -60.64
N MET A 96 -32.39 -71.22 -60.64
CA MET A 96 -31.31 -71.32 -59.65
C MET A 96 -30.23 -70.25 -59.81
N TYR A 97 -29.95 -69.78 -61.04
CA TYR A 97 -29.03 -68.67 -61.29
C TYR A 97 -29.49 -67.35 -60.66
N LYS A 98 -30.80 -67.18 -60.42
CA LYS A 98 -31.31 -65.99 -59.70
C LYS A 98 -30.84 -65.93 -58.24
N LEU A 99 -30.39 -67.06 -57.65
CA LEU A 99 -29.86 -67.09 -56.29
C LEU A 99 -28.60 -66.23 -56.10
N GLU A 100 -27.83 -65.96 -57.17
CA GLU A 100 -26.64 -65.10 -57.12
C GLU A 100 -26.95 -63.72 -56.54
N ASN A 101 -28.11 -63.17 -56.89
CA ASN A 101 -28.49 -61.80 -56.58
C ASN A 101 -29.35 -61.68 -55.32
N VAL A 102 -29.53 -62.78 -54.58
CA VAL A 102 -30.46 -62.86 -53.45
C VAL A 102 -29.70 -63.00 -52.14
N ALA A 103 -29.92 -62.07 -51.21
CA ALA A 103 -29.22 -62.02 -49.93
C ALA A 103 -30.19 -62.12 -48.75
N ILE A 104 -29.95 -63.07 -47.84
CA ILE A 104 -30.71 -63.18 -46.59
C ILE A 104 -30.18 -62.13 -45.60
N GLN A 105 -31.04 -61.19 -45.23
CA GLN A 105 -30.73 -60.18 -44.21
C GLN A 105 -31.26 -60.64 -42.84
N GLY A 106 -30.54 -60.33 -41.76
CA GLY A 106 -30.93 -60.67 -40.38
C GLY A 106 -29.77 -61.11 -39.49
N VAL A 107 -30.05 -61.42 -38.22
CA VAL A 107 -29.02 -61.77 -37.21
C VAL A 107 -28.24 -63.03 -37.60
N ARG A 108 -28.91 -64.04 -38.17
CA ARG A 108 -28.25 -65.21 -38.78
C ARG A 108 -28.12 -65.08 -40.30
N GLY A 109 -28.46 -63.92 -40.87
CA GLY A 109 -28.46 -63.66 -42.30
C GLY A 109 -27.10 -63.90 -42.95
N GLY A 110 -26.00 -63.56 -42.27
CA GLY A 110 -24.65 -63.88 -42.75
C GLY A 110 -24.41 -65.39 -42.89
N ALA A 111 -24.72 -66.19 -41.86
CA ALA A 111 -24.50 -67.64 -41.87
C ALA A 111 -25.45 -68.38 -42.82
N LEU A 112 -26.72 -67.96 -42.87
CA LEU A 112 -27.71 -68.49 -43.81
C LEU A 112 -27.40 -68.06 -45.23
N GLY A 113 -26.96 -66.82 -45.44
CA GLY A 113 -26.46 -66.29 -46.70
C GLY A 113 -25.25 -67.07 -47.21
N THR A 114 -24.25 -67.36 -46.37
CA THR A 114 -23.13 -68.24 -46.73
C THR A 114 -23.62 -69.65 -47.12
N SER A 115 -24.67 -70.16 -46.47
CA SER A 115 -25.26 -71.45 -46.84
C SER A 115 -25.92 -71.40 -48.23
N VAL A 116 -26.59 -70.30 -48.58
CA VAL A 116 -27.14 -70.06 -49.93
C VAL A 116 -26.02 -69.89 -50.96
N CYS A 117 -24.98 -69.10 -50.66
CA CYS A 117 -23.81 -68.95 -51.54
C CYS A 117 -23.14 -70.30 -51.79
N ARG A 118 -22.97 -71.14 -50.77
CA ARG A 118 -22.39 -72.48 -50.94
C ARG A 118 -23.27 -73.37 -51.82
N ILE A 119 -24.60 -73.31 -51.67
CA ILE A 119 -25.52 -74.04 -52.55
C ILE A 119 -25.41 -73.52 -53.99
N TYR A 120 -25.28 -72.20 -54.17
CA TYR A 120 -25.08 -71.58 -55.48
C TYR A 120 -23.74 -71.97 -56.12
N GLU A 121 -22.64 -71.92 -55.38
CA GLU A 121 -21.31 -72.37 -55.82
C GLU A 121 -21.34 -73.85 -56.24
N GLU A 122 -21.84 -74.73 -55.36
CA GLU A 122 -22.01 -76.16 -55.66
C GLU A 122 -22.88 -76.37 -56.92
N PHE A 123 -23.94 -75.59 -57.09
CA PHE A 123 -24.77 -75.60 -58.29
C PHE A 123 -24.00 -75.18 -59.54
N THR A 124 -23.27 -74.05 -59.50
CA THR A 124 -22.50 -73.55 -60.66
C THR A 124 -21.38 -74.52 -61.05
N GLU A 125 -20.68 -75.12 -60.09
CA GLU A 125 -19.72 -76.19 -60.33
C GLU A 125 -20.39 -77.39 -61.02
N HIS A 126 -21.54 -77.83 -60.52
CA HIS A 126 -22.29 -78.93 -61.13
C HIS A 126 -22.77 -78.60 -62.56
N VAL A 127 -23.20 -77.36 -62.85
CA VAL A 127 -23.60 -76.93 -64.20
C VAL A 127 -22.38 -76.85 -65.13
N THR A 128 -21.24 -76.31 -64.68
CA THR A 128 -20.01 -76.26 -65.49
C THR A 128 -19.51 -77.66 -65.86
N LEU A 129 -19.49 -78.59 -64.90
CA LEU A 129 -19.16 -79.99 -65.16
C LEU A 129 -20.12 -80.66 -66.15
N PHE A 130 -21.41 -80.32 -66.09
CA PHE A 130 -22.40 -80.80 -67.04
C PHE A 130 -22.19 -80.19 -68.44
N ALA A 131 -21.82 -78.91 -68.53
CA ALA A 131 -21.57 -78.19 -69.77
C ALA A 131 -20.31 -78.65 -70.53
N GLU A 132 -19.29 -79.16 -69.82
CA GLU A 132 -18.05 -79.68 -70.41
C GLU A 132 -18.18 -81.11 -71.01
N CYS A 133 -19.40 -81.58 -71.25
CA CYS A 133 -19.63 -82.91 -71.81
C CYS A 133 -18.96 -83.09 -73.19
N LYS A 134 -18.28 -84.22 -73.39
CA LYS A 134 -17.51 -84.53 -74.62
C LYS A 134 -18.31 -85.27 -75.69
N TYR A 135 -19.61 -85.46 -75.48
CA TYR A 135 -20.52 -86.17 -76.39
C TYR A 135 -21.53 -85.19 -77.02
N ASP A 136 -22.09 -85.55 -78.18
CA ASP A 136 -23.16 -84.75 -78.81
C ASP A 136 -24.47 -84.91 -78.01
N VAL A 137 -24.89 -83.83 -77.36
CA VAL A 137 -26.10 -83.76 -76.52
C VAL A 137 -27.38 -84.01 -77.32
N PHE A 138 -27.33 -83.77 -78.63
CA PHE A 138 -28.43 -84.04 -79.55
C PHE A 138 -28.40 -85.45 -80.15
N ASP A 139 -27.40 -86.27 -79.83
CA ASP A 139 -27.40 -87.67 -80.23
C ASP A 139 -28.32 -88.49 -79.32
N THR A 140 -29.37 -89.05 -79.91
CA THR A 140 -30.38 -89.85 -79.21
C THR A 140 -29.94 -91.30 -78.99
N ASP A 141 -28.88 -91.75 -79.67
CA ASP A 141 -28.36 -93.12 -79.52
C ASP A 141 -27.33 -93.20 -78.38
N ASP A 142 -26.74 -92.07 -77.95
CA ASP A 142 -25.85 -91.99 -76.79
C ASP A 142 -26.64 -91.82 -75.48
N LYS A 143 -26.50 -92.80 -74.59
CA LYS A 143 -27.17 -92.88 -73.28
C LYS A 143 -26.51 -92.05 -72.18
N ARG A 144 -25.31 -91.52 -72.42
CA ARG A 144 -24.56 -90.74 -71.41
C ARG A 144 -25.27 -89.44 -71.03
N PHE A 145 -26.07 -88.89 -71.94
CA PHE A 145 -26.91 -87.74 -71.64
C PHE A 145 -28.01 -88.07 -70.64
N GLU A 146 -28.77 -89.16 -70.82
CA GLU A 146 -29.83 -89.54 -69.89
C GLU A 146 -29.29 -89.78 -68.48
N GLU A 147 -28.13 -90.44 -68.37
CA GLU A 147 -27.47 -90.70 -67.08
C GLU A 147 -27.03 -89.40 -66.40
N ASN A 148 -26.38 -88.50 -67.14
CA ASN A 148 -25.95 -87.21 -66.60
C ASN A 148 -27.14 -86.28 -66.29
N ASN A 149 -28.19 -86.29 -67.11
CA ASN A 149 -29.41 -85.50 -66.90
C ASN A 149 -30.13 -85.96 -65.62
N LYS A 150 -30.20 -87.28 -65.39
CA LYS A 150 -30.77 -87.82 -64.15
C LYS A 150 -29.96 -87.39 -62.92
N LEU A 151 -28.62 -87.50 -62.98
CA LEU A 151 -27.74 -87.03 -61.90
C LEU A 151 -27.89 -85.53 -61.64
N PHE A 152 -28.06 -84.73 -62.70
CA PHE A 152 -28.32 -83.30 -62.60
C PHE A 152 -29.63 -83.02 -61.86
N LEU A 153 -30.75 -83.64 -62.26
CA LEU A 153 -32.05 -83.46 -61.62
C LEU A 153 -32.06 -83.95 -60.16
N ASP A 154 -31.41 -85.08 -59.85
CA ASP A 154 -31.29 -85.59 -58.48
C ASP A 154 -30.52 -84.58 -57.58
N LYS A 155 -29.49 -83.93 -58.12
CA LYS A 155 -28.76 -82.85 -57.43
C LYS A 155 -29.58 -81.58 -57.27
N MET A 156 -30.39 -81.21 -58.26
CA MET A 156 -31.30 -80.06 -58.14
C MET A 156 -32.33 -80.28 -57.02
N ILE A 157 -32.84 -81.49 -56.85
CA ILE A 157 -33.77 -81.83 -55.74
C ILE A 157 -33.08 -81.69 -54.37
N ASP A 158 -31.80 -82.08 -54.24
CA ASP A 158 -31.03 -81.86 -53.01
C ASP A 158 -30.89 -80.36 -52.69
N PHE A 159 -30.56 -79.56 -53.71
CA PHE A 159 -30.48 -78.10 -53.56
C PHE A 159 -31.82 -77.48 -53.16
N GLU A 160 -32.93 -77.88 -53.80
CA GLU A 160 -34.28 -77.43 -53.42
C GLU A 160 -34.59 -77.75 -51.94
N ARG A 161 -34.30 -78.96 -51.46
CA ARG A 161 -34.56 -79.33 -50.05
C ARG A 161 -33.70 -78.53 -49.06
N ARG A 162 -32.43 -78.28 -49.41
CA ARG A 162 -31.50 -77.49 -48.60
C ARG A 162 -31.94 -76.02 -48.57
N LEU A 163 -32.34 -75.46 -49.71
CA LEU A 163 -32.88 -74.10 -49.82
C LEU A 163 -34.17 -73.95 -49.02
N GLY A 164 -35.11 -74.90 -49.13
CA GLY A 164 -36.33 -74.89 -48.32
C GLY A 164 -36.04 -74.87 -46.80
N THR A 165 -35.02 -75.62 -46.36
CA THR A 165 -34.63 -75.64 -44.94
C THR A 165 -34.01 -74.32 -44.50
N VAL A 166 -33.19 -73.70 -45.36
CA VAL A 166 -32.62 -72.37 -45.10
C VAL A 166 -33.72 -71.32 -45.03
N LEU A 167 -34.71 -71.35 -45.93
CA LEU A 167 -35.85 -70.43 -45.92
C LEU A 167 -36.72 -70.59 -44.68
N CYS A 168 -36.99 -71.82 -44.22
CA CYS A 168 -37.71 -72.05 -42.97
C CYS A 168 -36.98 -71.44 -41.76
N LYS A 169 -35.66 -71.62 -41.67
CA LYS A 169 -34.85 -71.03 -40.59
C LYS A 169 -34.80 -69.51 -40.68
N ALA A 170 -34.71 -68.97 -41.89
CA ALA A 170 -34.73 -67.53 -42.11
C ALA A 170 -36.11 -66.93 -41.73
N PHE A 171 -37.20 -67.66 -41.98
CA PHE A 171 -38.54 -67.28 -41.54
C PHE A 171 -38.65 -67.26 -40.01
N ASP A 172 -38.09 -68.26 -39.32
CA ASP A 172 -38.08 -68.31 -37.85
C ASP A 172 -37.31 -67.17 -37.19
N ASP A 173 -36.29 -66.65 -37.87
CA ASP A 173 -35.48 -65.51 -37.40
C ASP A 173 -36.13 -64.15 -37.75
N CYS A 174 -37.27 -64.10 -38.44
CA CYS A 174 -37.96 -62.85 -38.78
C CYS A 174 -38.68 -62.27 -37.55
N PRO A 175 -38.37 -61.03 -37.12
CA PRO A 175 -38.95 -60.45 -35.91
C PRO A 175 -40.36 -59.86 -36.12
N SER A 176 -40.78 -59.65 -37.37
CA SER A 176 -42.05 -59.00 -37.71
C SER A 176 -42.69 -59.67 -38.93
N SER A 177 -44.01 -59.49 -39.06
CA SER A 177 -44.78 -59.92 -40.24
C SER A 177 -44.24 -59.29 -41.53
N GLU A 178 -43.85 -58.02 -41.50
CA GLU A 178 -43.27 -57.32 -42.65
C GLU A 178 -41.95 -57.94 -43.09
N SER A 179 -41.05 -58.26 -42.15
CA SER A 179 -39.78 -58.94 -42.46
C SER A 179 -39.99 -60.33 -43.03
N ALA A 180 -40.94 -61.09 -42.48
CA ALA A 180 -41.29 -62.43 -42.94
C ALA A 180 -41.89 -62.41 -44.36
N VAL A 181 -42.76 -61.44 -44.66
CA VAL A 181 -43.33 -61.25 -46.00
C VAL A 181 -42.25 -60.85 -47.01
N LYS A 182 -41.37 -59.89 -46.67
CA LYS A 182 -40.27 -59.47 -47.56
C LYS A 182 -39.33 -60.64 -47.91
N LEU A 183 -39.01 -61.49 -46.94
CA LEU A 183 -38.22 -62.69 -47.18
C LEU A 183 -38.90 -63.62 -48.21
N LEU A 184 -40.20 -63.85 -48.05
CA LEU A 184 -40.97 -64.71 -48.97
C LEU A 184 -41.08 -64.08 -50.37
N VAL A 185 -41.33 -62.78 -50.48
CA VAL A 185 -41.38 -62.06 -51.76
C VAL A 185 -40.03 -62.14 -52.48
N MET A 186 -38.91 -61.99 -51.76
CA MET A 186 -37.57 -62.05 -52.35
C MET A 186 -37.23 -63.42 -52.95
N TYR A 187 -37.73 -64.51 -52.35
CA TYR A 187 -37.52 -65.88 -52.84
C TYR A 187 -38.70 -66.42 -53.67
N SER A 188 -39.63 -65.55 -54.09
CA SER A 188 -40.86 -65.91 -54.82
C SER A 188 -40.65 -66.81 -56.03
N PHE A 189 -39.51 -66.68 -56.73
CA PHE A 189 -39.16 -67.48 -57.90
C PHE A 189 -38.90 -68.97 -57.61
N ILE A 190 -38.62 -69.37 -56.36
CA ILE A 190 -38.40 -70.77 -55.94
C ILE A 190 -39.56 -71.32 -55.10
N LEU A 191 -40.46 -70.47 -54.59
CA LEU A 191 -41.53 -70.89 -53.68
C LEU A 191 -42.49 -71.92 -54.29
N ASP A 192 -42.70 -71.88 -55.61
CA ASP A 192 -43.58 -72.80 -56.34
C ASP A 192 -42.94 -74.18 -56.58
N ARG A 193 -41.64 -74.35 -56.26
CA ARG A 193 -40.97 -75.64 -56.37
C ARG A 193 -41.54 -76.62 -55.35
N PRO A 194 -41.91 -77.85 -55.76
CA PRO A 194 -42.71 -78.76 -54.94
C PRO A 194 -42.01 -79.14 -53.62
N HIS A 195 -40.69 -79.25 -53.62
CA HIS A 195 -39.91 -79.61 -52.42
C HIS A 195 -39.72 -78.43 -51.45
N VAL A 196 -39.64 -77.20 -51.96
CA VAL A 196 -39.57 -75.98 -51.14
C VAL A 196 -40.95 -75.65 -50.56
N GLN A 197 -41.99 -75.72 -51.39
CA GLN A 197 -43.37 -75.49 -51.00
C GLN A 197 -43.80 -76.42 -49.86
N ALA A 198 -43.47 -77.72 -49.95
CA ALA A 198 -43.82 -78.70 -48.92
C ALA A 198 -43.24 -78.35 -47.54
N GLN A 199 -42.07 -77.70 -47.48
CA GLN A 199 -41.44 -77.29 -46.22
C GLN A 199 -41.98 -75.96 -45.68
N LEU A 200 -42.39 -75.03 -46.55
CA LEU A 200 -42.86 -73.70 -46.15
C LEU A 200 -44.36 -73.62 -45.79
N MET A 201 -45.17 -74.60 -46.16
CA MET A 201 -46.61 -74.64 -45.84
C MET A 201 -46.97 -74.40 -44.35
N PRO A 202 -46.27 -74.97 -43.35
CA PRO A 202 -46.55 -74.70 -41.94
C PRO A 202 -46.27 -73.23 -41.55
N LYS A 203 -45.29 -72.60 -42.20
CA LYS A 203 -44.86 -71.22 -41.93
C LYS A 203 -45.83 -70.18 -42.48
N TYR A 204 -46.53 -70.49 -43.57
CA TYR A 204 -47.64 -69.65 -44.03
C TYR A 204 -48.79 -69.56 -43.02
N LYS A 205 -49.10 -70.66 -42.31
CA LYS A 205 -50.12 -70.66 -41.24
C LYS A 205 -49.70 -69.80 -40.04
N GLU A 206 -48.43 -69.87 -39.67
CA GLU A 206 -47.84 -69.05 -38.61
C GLU A 206 -47.91 -67.56 -38.95
N LEU A 207 -47.64 -67.19 -40.20
CA LEU A 207 -47.74 -65.81 -40.69
C LEU A 207 -49.15 -65.20 -40.55
N ILE A 208 -50.19 -65.98 -40.88
CA ILE A 208 -51.60 -65.58 -40.71
C ILE A 208 -51.90 -65.31 -39.23
N GLY A 209 -51.40 -66.17 -38.33
CA GLY A 209 -51.55 -65.99 -36.89
C GLY A 209 -50.91 -64.71 -36.37
N ILE A 210 -49.69 -64.41 -36.82
CA ILE A 210 -48.96 -63.18 -36.46
C ILE A 210 -49.74 -61.94 -36.92
N PHE A 211 -50.29 -61.94 -38.14
CA PHE A 211 -51.05 -60.79 -38.64
C PHE A 211 -52.38 -60.59 -37.91
N SER A 212 -53.06 -61.67 -37.52
CA SER A 212 -54.28 -61.60 -36.69
C SER A 212 -54.02 -61.00 -35.31
N ALA A 213 -52.90 -61.36 -34.68
CA ALA A 213 -52.49 -60.77 -33.40
C ALA A 213 -52.13 -59.28 -33.54
N GLU A 214 -51.54 -58.89 -34.68
CA GLU A 214 -51.23 -57.49 -34.97
C GLU A 214 -52.49 -56.63 -35.10
N MET A 215 -53.57 -57.15 -35.72
CA MET A 215 -54.87 -56.46 -35.74
C MET A 215 -55.48 -56.31 -34.35
N ASP A 216 -55.31 -57.31 -33.46
CA ASP A 216 -55.76 -57.20 -32.07
C ASP A 216 -54.96 -56.14 -31.30
N ASN A 217 -53.64 -56.04 -31.54
CA ASN A 217 -52.80 -54.99 -30.96
C ASN A 217 -53.22 -53.58 -31.41
N VAL A 218 -53.51 -53.39 -32.70
CA VAL A 218 -53.98 -52.10 -33.23
C VAL A 218 -55.29 -51.69 -32.54
N LYS A 219 -56.20 -52.64 -32.31
CA LYS A 219 -57.45 -52.40 -31.57
C LYS A 219 -57.19 -52.01 -30.11
N LEU A 220 -56.29 -52.70 -29.41
CA LEU A 220 -55.92 -52.35 -28.02
C LEU A 220 -55.37 -50.92 -27.90
N VAL A 221 -54.53 -50.50 -28.85
CA VAL A 221 -53.99 -49.12 -28.89
C VAL A 221 -55.12 -48.10 -29.09
N PHE A 222 -56.10 -48.42 -29.94
CA PHE A 222 -57.26 -47.57 -30.14
C PHE A 222 -58.14 -47.47 -28.89
N ASP A 223 -58.50 -48.58 -28.26
CA ASP A 223 -59.38 -48.62 -27.08
C ASP A 223 -58.73 -47.92 -25.87
N ALA A 224 -57.42 -48.10 -25.67
CA ALA A 224 -56.68 -47.39 -24.63
C ALA A 224 -56.73 -45.87 -24.82
N GLN A 225 -56.68 -45.41 -26.07
CA GLN A 225 -56.72 -44.00 -26.38
C GLN A 225 -58.10 -43.38 -26.15
N ILE A 226 -59.17 -44.07 -26.57
CA ILE A 226 -60.56 -43.63 -26.34
C ILE A 226 -60.85 -43.55 -24.83
N THR A 227 -60.34 -44.50 -24.05
CA THR A 227 -60.49 -44.48 -22.58
C THR A 227 -59.76 -43.27 -21.96
N THR A 228 -58.56 -42.96 -22.45
CA THR A 228 -57.76 -41.83 -21.94
C THR A 228 -58.38 -40.48 -22.29
N THR A 229 -58.98 -40.35 -23.48
CA THR A 229 -59.68 -39.13 -23.90
C THR A 229 -61.02 -38.93 -23.16
N GLY A 230 -61.72 -40.01 -22.81
CA GLY A 230 -62.98 -39.96 -22.05
C GLY A 230 -62.85 -39.49 -20.58
N ILE A 231 -61.66 -39.58 -19.97
CA ILE A 231 -61.41 -39.19 -18.56
C ILE A 231 -61.14 -37.67 -18.42
N GLY A 232 -61.20 -36.90 -19.52
CA GLY A 232 -61.01 -35.45 -19.49
C GLY A 232 -59.56 -35.01 -19.22
N ILE A 233 -58.59 -35.94 -19.30
CA ILE A 233 -57.18 -35.63 -19.21
C ILE A 233 -56.73 -35.08 -20.56
N SER A 234 -56.63 -33.76 -20.65
CA SER A 234 -56.19 -33.01 -21.85
C SER A 234 -54.74 -33.25 -22.28
N THR A 235 -54.05 -34.25 -21.71
CA THR A 235 -52.65 -34.55 -21.99
C THR A 235 -52.46 -35.81 -22.83
N THR A 236 -53.19 -35.93 -23.94
CA THR A 236 -52.84 -36.87 -25.01
C THR A 236 -51.93 -36.17 -26.01
N ARG A 237 -50.62 -36.40 -25.88
CA ARG A 237 -49.58 -35.77 -26.73
C ARG A 237 -49.41 -36.57 -28.03
N PHE A 238 -50.11 -36.17 -29.09
CA PHE A 238 -50.01 -36.75 -30.44
C PHE A 238 -48.73 -36.33 -31.22
N GLY A 239 -47.59 -36.22 -30.51
CA GLY A 239 -46.32 -35.71 -31.02
C GLY A 239 -45.96 -34.33 -30.48
N LYS A 240 -44.66 -34.08 -30.24
CA LYS A 240 -44.17 -32.76 -29.80
C LYS A 240 -44.50 -31.72 -30.87
N ASN A 241 -45.04 -30.57 -30.47
CA ASN A 241 -45.41 -29.45 -31.33
C ASN A 241 -46.57 -29.69 -32.32
N MET A 242 -47.31 -30.80 -32.22
CA MET A 242 -48.52 -30.99 -33.01
C MET A 242 -49.73 -30.31 -32.36
N PRO A 243 -50.58 -29.61 -33.14
CA PRO A 243 -51.86 -29.12 -32.67
C PRO A 243 -52.80 -30.27 -32.25
N PRO A 244 -53.69 -30.05 -31.26
CA PRO A 244 -54.51 -31.10 -30.67
C PRO A 244 -55.46 -31.80 -31.65
N VAL A 245 -56.07 -31.09 -32.62
CA VAL A 245 -57.04 -31.68 -33.57
C VAL A 245 -56.31 -32.34 -34.73
N ALA A 246 -55.38 -31.64 -35.38
CA ALA A 246 -54.56 -32.21 -36.44
C ALA A 246 -53.74 -33.42 -35.96
N GLY A 247 -53.28 -33.43 -34.69
CA GLY A 247 -52.58 -34.55 -34.08
C GLY A 247 -53.47 -35.79 -33.91
N GLN A 248 -54.70 -35.61 -33.43
CA GLN A 248 -55.69 -36.69 -33.31
C GLN A 248 -56.02 -37.33 -34.66
N LEU A 249 -56.24 -36.49 -35.69
CA LEU A 249 -56.51 -36.95 -37.05
C LEU A 249 -55.31 -37.68 -37.66
N LYS A 250 -54.09 -37.18 -37.43
CA LYS A 250 -52.87 -37.80 -37.92
C LYS A 250 -52.61 -39.16 -37.27
N TRP A 251 -52.80 -39.26 -35.95
CA TRP A 251 -52.64 -40.53 -35.24
C TRP A 251 -53.60 -41.60 -35.75
N ALA A 252 -54.87 -41.24 -35.96
CA ALA A 252 -55.85 -42.17 -36.53
C ALA A 252 -55.50 -42.58 -37.97
N LEU A 253 -54.93 -41.67 -38.76
CA LEU A 253 -54.38 -41.96 -40.09
C LEU A 253 -53.18 -42.92 -40.04
N GLU A 254 -52.21 -42.67 -39.17
CA GLU A 254 -51.01 -43.50 -39.00
C GLU A 254 -51.38 -44.93 -38.56
N LEU A 255 -52.37 -45.09 -37.68
CA LEU A 255 -52.89 -46.40 -37.32
C LEU A 255 -53.61 -47.11 -38.48
N ALA A 256 -54.34 -46.38 -39.31
CA ALA A 256 -54.98 -46.93 -40.49
C ALA A 256 -53.93 -47.37 -41.54
N GLU A 257 -52.91 -46.54 -41.77
CA GLU A 257 -51.78 -46.84 -42.67
C GLU A 257 -50.98 -48.06 -42.21
N ARG A 258 -50.69 -48.18 -40.90
CA ARG A 258 -50.01 -49.35 -40.33
C ARG A 258 -50.74 -50.64 -40.68
N SER A 259 -52.05 -50.69 -40.45
CA SER A 259 -52.86 -51.86 -40.79
C SER A 259 -52.91 -52.13 -42.29
N GLN A 260 -52.96 -51.07 -43.11
CA GLN A 260 -53.03 -51.18 -44.57
C GLN A 260 -51.73 -51.68 -45.20
N ILE A 261 -50.57 -51.24 -44.71
CA ILE A 261 -49.26 -51.69 -45.22
C ILE A 261 -49.10 -53.19 -45.00
N THR A 262 -49.38 -53.67 -43.78
CA THR A 262 -49.28 -55.11 -43.48
C THR A 262 -50.25 -55.94 -44.33
N LEU A 263 -51.46 -55.41 -44.62
CA LEU A 263 -52.41 -56.06 -45.51
C LEU A 263 -51.95 -56.10 -46.98
N ARG A 264 -51.38 -55.01 -47.48
CA ARG A 264 -50.87 -54.92 -48.86
C ARG A 264 -49.78 -55.96 -49.05
N ASP A 265 -48.80 -55.96 -48.16
CA ASP A 265 -47.64 -56.85 -48.27
C ASP A 265 -48.10 -58.33 -48.18
N PHE A 266 -49.08 -58.64 -47.32
CA PHE A 266 -49.67 -59.97 -47.23
C PHE A 266 -50.35 -60.44 -48.54
N ARG A 267 -50.92 -59.52 -49.33
CA ARG A 267 -51.57 -59.84 -50.62
C ARG A 267 -50.58 -60.15 -51.74
N GLU A 268 -49.29 -59.80 -51.60
CA GLU A 268 -48.29 -60.01 -52.64
C GLU A 268 -47.80 -61.47 -52.73
N ILE A 269 -48.13 -62.33 -51.74
CA ILE A 269 -47.73 -63.74 -51.72
C ILE A 269 -48.79 -64.59 -52.45
N PRO A 270 -48.51 -65.14 -53.65
CA PRO A 270 -49.53 -65.80 -54.48
C PRO A 270 -50.07 -67.11 -53.89
N GLN A 271 -49.26 -67.82 -53.09
CA GLN A 271 -49.61 -69.11 -52.49
C GLN A 271 -50.59 -69.00 -51.32
N LEU A 272 -50.75 -67.82 -50.72
CA LEU A 272 -51.75 -67.54 -49.66
C LEU A 272 -53.16 -67.34 -50.24
N SER A 273 -53.49 -68.11 -51.28
CA SER A 273 -54.73 -67.99 -52.05
C SER A 273 -55.98 -68.35 -51.24
N MET A 274 -56.46 -67.37 -50.46
CA MET A 274 -57.86 -66.94 -50.29
C MET A 274 -58.92 -68.03 -50.15
N ASN A 275 -58.71 -69.06 -49.33
CA ASN A 275 -59.75 -70.07 -49.10
C ASN A 275 -59.75 -70.72 -47.71
N THR A 276 -58.87 -70.34 -46.78
CA THR A 276 -58.94 -70.87 -45.40
C THR A 276 -59.91 -70.04 -44.54
N ALA A 277 -60.50 -70.67 -43.52
CA ALA A 277 -61.39 -69.99 -42.58
C ALA A 277 -60.65 -68.92 -41.73
N GLU A 278 -59.34 -69.10 -41.53
CA GLU A 278 -58.48 -68.20 -40.77
C GLU A 278 -58.25 -66.88 -41.55
N ASP A 279 -58.08 -66.93 -42.87
CA ASP A 279 -57.94 -65.75 -43.73
C ASP A 279 -59.18 -64.85 -43.68
N LYS A 280 -60.38 -65.43 -43.82
CA LYS A 280 -61.65 -64.66 -43.82
C LYS A 280 -61.85 -63.89 -42.51
N ARG A 281 -61.48 -64.49 -41.39
CA ARG A 281 -61.60 -63.87 -40.06
C ARG A 281 -60.65 -62.68 -39.89
N LEU A 282 -59.45 -62.76 -40.47
CA LEU A 282 -58.46 -61.69 -40.44
C LEU A 282 -58.93 -60.46 -41.24
N PHE A 283 -59.45 -60.66 -42.46
CA PHE A 283 -60.00 -59.55 -43.25
C PHE A 283 -61.20 -58.87 -42.57
N GLN A 284 -62.07 -59.65 -41.91
CA GLN A 284 -63.17 -59.07 -41.13
C GLN A 284 -62.67 -58.15 -40.00
N LYS A 285 -61.65 -58.57 -39.24
CA LYS A 285 -61.04 -57.72 -38.19
C LYS A 285 -60.47 -56.42 -38.76
N TYR A 286 -59.83 -56.49 -39.93
CA TYR A 286 -59.28 -55.32 -40.62
C TYR A 286 -60.37 -54.32 -41.03
N ASP A 287 -61.46 -54.83 -41.64
CA ASP A 287 -62.57 -53.99 -42.09
C ASP A 287 -63.26 -53.29 -40.90
N GLU A 288 -63.49 -54.01 -39.80
CA GLU A 288 -64.04 -53.46 -38.55
C GLU A 288 -63.14 -52.36 -37.96
N MET A 289 -61.82 -52.58 -37.91
CA MET A 289 -60.87 -51.59 -37.38
C MET A 289 -60.79 -50.34 -38.25
N THR A 290 -60.83 -50.51 -39.57
CA THR A 290 -60.80 -49.39 -40.52
C THR A 290 -62.05 -48.52 -40.40
N ALA A 291 -63.22 -49.12 -40.17
CA ALA A 291 -64.47 -48.40 -39.93
C ALA A 291 -64.42 -47.56 -38.64
N LEU A 292 -63.89 -48.12 -37.54
CA LEU A 292 -63.75 -47.40 -36.26
C LEU A 292 -62.82 -46.18 -36.37
N LEU A 293 -61.67 -46.34 -37.03
CA LEU A 293 -60.72 -45.24 -37.24
C LEU A 293 -61.30 -44.14 -38.15
N HIS A 294 -62.11 -44.51 -39.14
CA HIS A 294 -62.79 -43.53 -39.99
C HIS A 294 -63.82 -42.71 -39.22
N GLN A 295 -64.67 -43.36 -38.42
CA GLN A 295 -65.70 -42.68 -37.63
C GLN A 295 -65.08 -41.68 -36.64
N TYR A 296 -64.04 -42.09 -35.91
CA TYR A 296 -63.32 -41.22 -34.97
C TYR A 296 -62.80 -39.93 -35.63
N ARG A 297 -62.26 -40.04 -36.86
CA ARG A 297 -61.76 -38.87 -37.61
C ARG A 297 -62.87 -37.90 -38.00
N VAL A 298 -64.04 -38.41 -38.37
CA VAL A 298 -65.20 -37.58 -38.72
C VAL A 298 -65.70 -36.82 -37.49
N ASP A 299 -65.82 -37.50 -36.34
CA ASP A 299 -66.33 -36.90 -35.10
C ASP A 299 -65.43 -35.75 -34.63
N VAL A 300 -64.11 -35.99 -34.53
CA VAL A 300 -63.11 -34.98 -34.10
C VAL A 300 -63.09 -33.76 -35.02
N TYR A 301 -63.17 -33.96 -36.34
CA TYR A 301 -63.15 -32.86 -37.30
C TYR A 301 -64.44 -32.01 -37.24
N SER A 302 -65.59 -32.65 -37.06
CA SER A 302 -66.88 -31.97 -36.96
C SER A 302 -66.99 -31.09 -35.71
N GLU A 303 -66.45 -31.55 -34.57
CA GLU A 303 -66.44 -30.78 -33.31
C GLU A 303 -65.60 -29.51 -33.47
N TRP A 304 -64.40 -29.61 -34.04
CA TRP A 304 -63.51 -28.47 -34.27
C TRP A 304 -64.13 -27.41 -35.20
N THR A 305 -64.73 -27.86 -36.31
CA THR A 305 -65.37 -26.98 -37.31
C THR A 305 -66.49 -26.14 -36.68
N SER A 306 -67.20 -26.66 -35.68
CA SER A 306 -68.29 -25.93 -35.00
C SER A 306 -67.84 -24.83 -34.03
N ARG A 307 -66.59 -24.87 -33.55
CA ARG A 307 -66.05 -23.94 -32.53
C ARG A 307 -65.14 -22.87 -33.12
N VAL A 308 -64.32 -23.23 -34.11
CA VAL A 308 -63.19 -22.42 -34.60
C VAL A 308 -63.58 -21.01 -35.09
N ASP A 309 -64.72 -20.84 -35.76
CA ASP A 309 -65.17 -19.51 -36.23
C ASP A 309 -65.50 -18.56 -35.08
N LYS A 310 -66.14 -19.07 -34.03
CA LYS A 310 -66.50 -18.27 -32.85
C LYS A 310 -65.26 -17.83 -32.10
N ASP A 311 -64.29 -18.74 -31.97
CA ASP A 311 -63.02 -18.47 -31.29
C ASP A 311 -62.16 -17.47 -32.06
N CYS A 312 -62.14 -17.53 -33.40
CA CYS A 312 -61.40 -16.56 -34.22
C CYS A 312 -62.02 -15.16 -34.15
N GLN A 313 -63.34 -15.04 -34.33
CA GLN A 313 -64.02 -13.75 -34.33
C GLN A 313 -63.97 -13.03 -32.98
N PHE A 314 -64.03 -13.77 -31.87
CA PHE A 314 -63.92 -13.19 -30.53
C PHE A 314 -62.53 -12.62 -30.27
N ASN A 315 -61.49 -13.38 -30.63
CA ASN A 315 -60.10 -13.01 -30.33
C ASN A 315 -59.54 -11.94 -31.28
N LEU A 316 -60.02 -11.85 -32.53
CA LEU A 316 -59.65 -10.76 -33.46
C LEU A 316 -60.21 -9.38 -33.08
N LYS A 317 -61.24 -9.35 -32.21
CA LYS A 317 -61.85 -8.11 -31.68
C LYS A 317 -61.20 -7.63 -30.36
N GLN A 318 -60.09 -8.25 -29.96
CA GLN A 318 -59.35 -7.84 -28.76
C GLN A 318 -58.30 -6.76 -29.11
N PRO A 319 -57.94 -5.88 -28.16
CA PRO A 319 -56.88 -4.89 -28.36
C PRO A 319 -55.52 -5.55 -28.57
N LEU A 320 -54.55 -4.83 -29.16
CA LEU A 320 -53.23 -5.37 -29.51
C LEU A 320 -52.33 -5.61 -28.27
N LEU A 321 -52.41 -4.74 -27.25
CA LEU A 321 -51.59 -4.78 -26.04
C LEU A 321 -52.44 -4.90 -24.77
N LEU A 322 -51.86 -5.49 -23.72
CA LEU A 322 -52.41 -5.50 -22.37
C LEU A 322 -51.37 -4.95 -21.40
N ARG A 323 -51.81 -4.10 -20.46
CA ARG A 323 -50.98 -3.59 -19.37
C ARG A 323 -51.34 -4.31 -18.08
N ASN A 324 -50.37 -5.00 -17.47
CA ASN A 324 -50.55 -5.70 -16.20
C ASN A 324 -49.51 -5.19 -15.18
N LYS A 325 -49.97 -4.50 -14.13
CA LYS A 325 -49.13 -3.92 -13.07
C LYS A 325 -47.94 -3.08 -13.60
N GLY A 326 -48.14 -2.33 -14.68
CA GLY A 326 -47.11 -1.49 -15.31
C GLY A 326 -46.38 -2.13 -16.50
N ASN A 327 -46.28 -3.47 -16.55
CA ASN A 327 -45.64 -4.16 -17.67
C ASN A 327 -46.61 -4.38 -18.83
N LEU A 328 -46.12 -4.16 -20.04
CA LEU A 328 -46.87 -4.44 -21.27
C LEU A 328 -46.68 -5.90 -21.71
N SER A 329 -47.72 -6.46 -22.33
CA SER A 329 -47.66 -7.73 -23.04
C SER A 329 -48.48 -7.66 -24.32
N VAL A 330 -48.07 -8.43 -25.34
CA VAL A 330 -48.83 -8.55 -26.58
C VAL A 330 -50.05 -9.43 -26.31
N ASN A 331 -51.23 -8.92 -26.63
CA ASN A 331 -52.50 -9.59 -26.40
C ASN A 331 -52.83 -10.60 -27.50
N LEU A 332 -51.97 -11.61 -27.64
CA LEU A 332 -52.18 -12.71 -28.58
C LEU A 332 -52.73 -13.91 -27.82
N ASN A 333 -54.02 -14.20 -27.99
CA ASN A 333 -54.63 -15.38 -27.37
C ASN A 333 -53.97 -16.66 -27.94
N SER A 334 -53.56 -17.57 -27.05
CA SER A 334 -52.99 -18.88 -27.38
C SER A 334 -53.90 -19.71 -28.30
N GLN A 335 -55.21 -19.47 -28.23
CA GLN A 335 -56.21 -20.08 -29.12
C GLN A 335 -56.01 -19.67 -30.58
N LEU A 336 -55.69 -18.41 -30.90
CA LEU A 336 -55.45 -17.96 -32.28
C LEU A 336 -54.19 -18.61 -32.87
N VAL A 337 -53.13 -18.72 -32.07
CA VAL A 337 -51.89 -19.41 -32.47
C VAL A 337 -52.14 -20.89 -32.69
N ALA A 338 -52.95 -21.52 -31.84
CA ALA A 338 -53.38 -22.90 -32.01
C ALA A 338 -54.15 -23.06 -33.34
N VAL A 339 -55.14 -22.20 -33.63
CA VAL A 339 -55.91 -22.26 -34.88
C VAL A 339 -55.04 -22.05 -36.12
N LEU A 340 -54.12 -21.07 -36.13
CA LEU A 340 -53.18 -20.87 -37.24
C LEU A 340 -52.30 -22.10 -37.51
N ARG A 341 -51.93 -22.83 -36.45
CA ARG A 341 -51.20 -24.09 -36.58
C ARG A 341 -52.13 -25.22 -37.03
N GLU A 342 -53.33 -25.34 -36.46
CA GLU A 342 -54.34 -26.33 -36.87
C GLU A 342 -54.61 -26.22 -38.36
N VAL A 343 -54.95 -25.03 -38.88
CA VAL A 343 -55.23 -24.80 -40.30
C VAL A 343 -54.05 -25.18 -41.19
N LYS A 344 -52.80 -24.88 -40.76
CA LYS A 344 -51.60 -25.29 -41.49
C LYS A 344 -51.48 -26.82 -41.60
N TYR A 345 -51.62 -27.53 -40.48
CA TYR A 345 -51.45 -28.98 -40.45
C TYR A 345 -52.63 -29.70 -41.11
N LEU A 346 -53.86 -29.19 -40.97
CA LEU A 346 -55.05 -29.71 -41.66
C LEU A 346 -54.97 -29.53 -43.18
N SER A 347 -54.40 -28.41 -43.65
CA SER A 347 -54.10 -28.18 -45.07
C SER A 347 -53.06 -29.18 -45.59
N ILE A 348 -52.00 -29.45 -44.84
CA ILE A 348 -50.99 -30.47 -45.19
C ILE A 348 -51.59 -31.88 -45.22
N GLN A 349 -52.53 -32.17 -44.31
CA GLN A 349 -53.24 -33.45 -44.24
C GLN A 349 -54.32 -33.62 -45.33
N GLY A 350 -54.55 -32.62 -46.19
CA GLY A 350 -55.48 -32.69 -47.31
C GLY A 350 -56.97 -32.67 -46.93
N GLN A 351 -57.32 -32.12 -45.76
CA GLN A 351 -58.73 -31.99 -45.34
C GLN A 351 -59.45 -30.91 -46.14
N VAL A 352 -60.72 -31.15 -46.50
CA VAL A 352 -61.55 -30.27 -47.33
C VAL A 352 -62.66 -29.66 -46.45
N ASN A 353 -62.93 -28.36 -46.62
CA ASN A 353 -63.91 -27.53 -45.88
C ASN A 353 -63.42 -26.91 -44.56
N ILE A 354 -62.30 -26.19 -44.60
CA ILE A 354 -61.88 -25.33 -43.49
C ILE A 354 -62.82 -24.12 -43.41
N PRO A 355 -63.33 -23.74 -42.22
CA PRO A 355 -64.19 -22.56 -42.06
C PRO A 355 -63.55 -21.24 -42.52
N GLU A 356 -64.37 -20.35 -43.08
CA GLU A 356 -63.95 -19.14 -43.79
C GLU A 356 -63.10 -18.20 -42.92
N CYS A 357 -63.49 -17.98 -41.65
CA CYS A 357 -62.76 -17.09 -40.75
C CYS A 357 -61.36 -17.62 -40.40
N ALA A 358 -61.22 -18.93 -40.23
CA ALA A 358 -59.92 -19.57 -39.97
C ALA A 358 -59.02 -19.59 -41.22
N ALA A 359 -59.61 -19.72 -42.41
CA ALA A 359 -58.92 -19.67 -43.69
C ALA A 359 -58.39 -18.26 -44.00
N ASP A 360 -59.22 -17.23 -43.81
CA ASP A 360 -58.84 -15.82 -44.00
C ASP A 360 -57.73 -15.39 -43.05
N MET A 361 -57.81 -15.80 -41.78
CA MET A 361 -56.75 -15.55 -40.80
C MET A 361 -55.44 -16.25 -41.19
N PHE A 362 -55.51 -17.46 -41.75
CA PHE A 362 -54.33 -18.18 -42.23
C PHE A 362 -53.71 -17.53 -43.48
N ALA A 363 -54.51 -16.95 -44.37
CA ALA A 363 -54.02 -16.20 -45.53
C ALA A 363 -53.14 -15.01 -45.10
N HIS A 364 -53.55 -14.30 -44.04
CA HIS A 364 -52.82 -13.16 -43.46
C HIS A 364 -51.81 -13.56 -42.36
N ASN A 365 -51.51 -14.85 -42.17
CA ASN A 365 -50.61 -15.35 -41.10
C ASN A 365 -49.20 -14.74 -41.15
N LYS A 366 -48.67 -14.47 -42.35
CA LYS A 366 -47.36 -13.82 -42.49
C LYS A 366 -47.38 -12.39 -41.93
N GLU A 367 -48.46 -11.67 -42.14
CA GLU A 367 -48.66 -10.30 -41.65
C GLU A 367 -48.87 -10.30 -40.13
N PHE A 368 -49.72 -11.17 -39.60
CA PHE A 368 -49.89 -11.33 -38.15
C PHE A 368 -48.58 -11.69 -37.44
N ARG A 369 -47.75 -12.58 -38.00
CA ARG A 369 -46.42 -12.86 -37.45
C ARG A 369 -45.52 -11.63 -37.46
N LYS A 370 -45.54 -10.86 -38.55
CA LYS A 370 -44.80 -9.60 -38.65
C LYS A 370 -45.25 -8.61 -37.57
N TYR A 371 -46.56 -8.52 -37.32
CA TYR A 371 -47.13 -7.64 -36.29
C TYR A 371 -46.72 -8.11 -34.89
N VAL A 372 -46.89 -9.39 -34.58
CA VAL A 372 -46.55 -9.98 -33.28
C VAL A 372 -45.06 -9.82 -32.98
N CYS A 373 -44.16 -10.17 -33.90
CA CYS A 373 -42.73 -10.06 -33.66
C CYS A 373 -42.30 -8.61 -33.39
N ASN A 374 -42.84 -7.62 -34.12
CA ASN A 374 -42.50 -6.23 -33.89
C ASN A 374 -43.12 -5.68 -32.60
N LEU A 375 -44.35 -6.08 -32.27
CA LEU A 375 -44.99 -5.75 -30.99
C LEU A 375 -44.28 -6.39 -29.79
N GLU A 376 -43.80 -7.63 -29.90
CA GLU A 376 -43.01 -8.29 -28.85
C GLU A 376 -41.67 -7.57 -28.62
N LEU A 377 -40.99 -7.18 -29.70
CA LEU A 377 -39.75 -6.38 -29.62
C LEU A 377 -40.00 -5.01 -28.98
N LEU A 378 -41.09 -4.34 -29.36
CA LEU A 378 -41.54 -3.08 -28.79
C LEU A 378 -41.79 -3.20 -27.28
N VAL A 379 -42.63 -4.15 -26.89
CA VAL A 379 -42.96 -4.43 -25.49
C VAL A 379 -41.70 -4.75 -24.68
N SER A 380 -40.81 -5.60 -25.22
CA SER A 380 -39.55 -5.94 -24.56
C SER A 380 -38.68 -4.71 -24.33
N ARG A 381 -38.54 -3.82 -25.32
CA ARG A 381 -37.74 -2.59 -25.19
C ARG A 381 -38.34 -1.64 -24.15
N TYR A 382 -39.66 -1.45 -24.17
CA TYR A 382 -40.35 -0.59 -23.21
C TYR A 382 -40.22 -1.10 -21.77
N ASN A 383 -40.51 -2.40 -21.55
CA ASN A 383 -40.39 -3.01 -20.22
C ASN A 383 -38.94 -2.99 -19.71
N GLN A 384 -37.95 -3.18 -20.58
CA GLN A 384 -36.54 -3.08 -20.21
C GLN A 384 -36.18 -1.66 -19.76
N ILE A 385 -36.63 -0.62 -20.45
CA ILE A 385 -36.42 0.76 -20.02
C ILE A 385 -37.04 0.98 -18.63
N GLN A 386 -38.32 0.63 -18.44
CA GLN A 386 -38.97 0.79 -17.13
C GLN A 386 -38.26 0.05 -15.99
N SER A 387 -37.70 -1.13 -16.24
CA SER A 387 -36.98 -1.90 -15.22
C SER A 387 -35.57 -1.40 -14.91
N THR A 388 -34.93 -0.68 -15.84
CA THR A 388 -33.51 -0.32 -15.74
C THR A 388 -33.26 1.15 -15.43
N VAL A 389 -34.25 2.03 -15.61
CA VAL A 389 -34.10 3.48 -15.40
C VAL A 389 -33.88 3.77 -13.92
N LEU A 390 -32.82 4.53 -13.63
CA LEU A 390 -32.49 4.94 -12.27
C LEU A 390 -33.39 6.11 -11.81
N PRO A 391 -33.58 6.29 -10.48
CA PRO A 391 -34.36 7.41 -9.94
C PRO A 391 -33.86 8.80 -10.38
N ALA A 392 -32.56 8.95 -10.63
CA ALA A 392 -31.95 10.18 -11.13
C ALA A 392 -32.17 10.38 -12.64
N GLU A 393 -32.34 9.29 -13.41
CA GLU A 393 -32.58 9.33 -14.86
C GLU A 393 -34.06 9.52 -15.19
N PHE A 394 -34.97 9.07 -14.33
CA PHE A 394 -36.41 9.08 -14.57
C PHE A 394 -36.97 10.49 -14.88
N PRO A 395 -36.64 11.55 -14.12
CA PRO A 395 -37.15 12.91 -14.39
C PRO A 395 -36.73 13.45 -15.76
N LEU A 396 -35.56 13.05 -16.29
CA LEU A 396 -35.06 13.48 -17.59
C LEU A 396 -35.83 12.87 -18.76
N ILE A 397 -36.42 11.70 -18.55
CA ILE A 397 -37.12 10.94 -19.60
C ILE A 397 -38.64 10.95 -19.42
N GLU A 398 -39.15 11.56 -18.35
CA GLU A 398 -40.56 11.46 -17.95
C GLU A 398 -41.51 12.02 -19.01
N GLU A 399 -41.19 13.17 -19.62
CA GLU A 399 -42.02 13.77 -20.66
C GLU A 399 -42.06 12.92 -21.94
N GLU A 400 -40.90 12.44 -22.40
CA GLU A 400 -40.82 11.56 -23.58
C GLU A 400 -41.53 10.22 -23.31
N LEU A 401 -41.36 9.64 -22.11
CA LEU A 401 -42.02 8.39 -21.71
C LEU A 401 -43.54 8.55 -21.66
N LYS A 402 -44.05 9.68 -21.15
CA LYS A 402 -45.49 10.02 -21.18
C LYS A 402 -46.02 10.12 -22.61
N SER A 403 -45.24 10.70 -23.53
CA SER A 403 -45.65 10.80 -24.95
C SER A 403 -45.76 9.41 -25.60
N ILE A 404 -44.82 8.51 -25.31
CA ILE A 404 -44.83 7.12 -25.75
C ILE A 404 -46.00 6.36 -25.11
N ASP A 405 -46.30 6.60 -23.84
CA ASP A 405 -47.43 5.99 -23.13
C ASP A 405 -48.79 6.40 -23.71
N ILE A 406 -48.94 7.66 -24.15
CA ILE A 406 -50.15 8.14 -24.84
C ILE A 406 -50.36 7.39 -26.15
N GLU A 407 -49.29 7.16 -26.93
CA GLU A 407 -49.39 6.37 -28.16
C GLU A 407 -49.68 4.89 -27.85
N LEU A 408 -49.01 4.28 -26.87
CA LEU A 408 -49.25 2.90 -26.43
C LEU A 408 -50.69 2.67 -25.95
N ALA A 409 -51.29 3.66 -25.27
CA ALA A 409 -52.68 3.59 -24.83
C ALA A 409 -53.69 3.43 -26.00
N LYS A 410 -53.34 3.92 -27.21
CA LYS A 410 -54.16 3.70 -28.42
C LYS A 410 -54.17 2.23 -28.83
N ALA A 411 -53.07 1.50 -28.63
CA ALA A 411 -52.98 0.05 -28.85
C ALA A 411 -53.68 -0.80 -27.77
N GLU A 412 -53.91 -0.23 -26.58
CA GLU A 412 -54.64 -0.88 -25.49
C GLU A 412 -56.17 -0.76 -25.64
N THR A 413 -56.67 0.25 -26.37
CA THR A 413 -58.10 0.63 -26.36
C THR A 413 -58.76 0.72 -27.74
N ILE A 414 -58.06 1.25 -28.75
CA ILE A 414 -58.66 1.61 -30.05
C ILE A 414 -58.23 0.65 -31.16
N MET A 415 -56.95 0.25 -31.18
CA MET A 415 -56.43 -0.65 -32.23
C MET A 415 -56.75 -2.10 -31.89
N LEU A 416 -57.52 -2.76 -32.75
CA LEU A 416 -57.84 -4.18 -32.69
C LEU A 416 -57.08 -4.95 -33.78
N TRP A 417 -56.95 -6.27 -33.63
CA TRP A 417 -56.26 -7.11 -34.63
C TRP A 417 -56.88 -7.07 -36.03
N ASN A 418 -58.14 -6.64 -36.16
CA ASN A 418 -58.86 -6.50 -37.43
C ASN A 418 -58.99 -5.06 -37.94
N SER A 419 -58.32 -4.09 -37.31
CA SER A 419 -58.36 -2.67 -37.72
C SER A 419 -57.49 -2.41 -38.95
N GLU A 420 -57.89 -1.47 -39.81
CA GLU A 420 -57.06 -1.03 -40.94
C GLU A 420 -55.91 -0.12 -40.45
N GLY A 421 -54.71 -0.25 -41.05
CA GLY A 421 -53.55 0.60 -40.71
C GLY A 421 -52.72 0.16 -39.49
N VAL A 422 -52.92 -1.06 -38.99
CA VAL A 422 -52.17 -1.60 -37.83
C VAL A 422 -50.65 -1.63 -38.06
N TRP A 423 -50.19 -1.94 -39.28
CA TRP A 423 -48.76 -1.95 -39.61
C TRP A 423 -48.12 -0.57 -39.48
N ASP A 424 -48.75 0.46 -40.04
CA ASP A 424 -48.21 1.82 -40.06
C ASP A 424 -48.08 2.37 -38.62
N TYR A 425 -49.04 2.03 -37.76
CA TYR A 425 -48.97 2.33 -36.33
C TYR A 425 -47.80 1.59 -35.63
N ILE A 426 -47.63 0.29 -35.88
CA ILE A 426 -46.53 -0.52 -35.30
C ILE A 426 -45.16 0.03 -35.75
N GLU A 427 -45.05 0.47 -36.99
CA GLU A 427 -43.81 1.05 -37.54
C GLU A 427 -43.51 2.41 -36.90
N GLN A 428 -44.51 3.29 -36.79
CA GLN A 428 -44.34 4.61 -36.17
C GLN A 428 -43.93 4.52 -34.69
N ILE A 429 -44.61 3.70 -33.88
CA ILE A 429 -44.26 3.51 -32.47
C ILE A 429 -42.96 2.70 -32.32
N GLY A 430 -42.71 1.79 -33.26
CA GLY A 430 -41.49 1.02 -33.46
C GLY A 430 -40.26 1.90 -33.54
N ASP A 431 -40.32 2.90 -34.41
CA ASP A 431 -39.24 3.85 -34.66
C ASP A 431 -39.03 4.79 -33.47
N MET A 432 -40.11 5.36 -32.93
CA MET A 432 -40.06 6.24 -31.76
C MET A 432 -39.42 5.55 -30.54
N LEU A 433 -39.86 4.32 -30.22
CA LEU A 433 -39.31 3.57 -29.08
C LEU A 433 -37.88 3.08 -29.37
N ARG A 434 -37.55 2.73 -30.62
CA ARG A 434 -36.18 2.31 -30.97
C ARG A 434 -35.19 3.45 -30.76
N ASP A 435 -35.53 4.66 -31.18
CA ASP A 435 -34.64 5.82 -31.03
C ASP A 435 -34.51 6.22 -29.55
N PHE A 436 -35.60 6.19 -28.80
CA PHE A 436 -35.59 6.41 -27.34
C PHE A 436 -34.75 5.35 -26.61
N TYR A 437 -34.98 4.06 -26.89
CA TYR A 437 -34.23 2.94 -26.34
C TYR A 437 -32.72 3.04 -26.65
N ARG A 438 -32.37 3.42 -27.89
CA ARG A 438 -30.97 3.59 -28.29
C ARG A 438 -30.29 4.70 -27.49
N ARG A 439 -30.94 5.86 -27.33
CA ARG A 439 -30.37 7.01 -26.59
C ARG A 439 -30.14 6.67 -25.12
N ILE A 440 -31.13 6.06 -24.46
CA ILE A 440 -31.03 5.68 -23.04
C ILE A 440 -29.95 4.64 -22.81
N ASN A 441 -29.88 3.58 -23.62
CA ASN A 441 -28.84 2.57 -23.42
C ASN A 441 -27.44 3.10 -23.73
N GLN A 442 -27.30 4.02 -24.69
CA GLN A 442 -26.02 4.70 -24.91
C GLN A 442 -25.63 5.55 -23.70
N ALA A 443 -26.58 6.30 -23.11
CA ALA A 443 -26.31 7.10 -21.92
C ALA A 443 -25.87 6.22 -20.74
N LYS A 444 -26.49 5.04 -20.57
CA LYS A 444 -26.07 4.05 -19.56
C LYS A 444 -24.70 3.45 -19.83
N ALA A 445 -24.40 3.11 -21.09
CA ALA A 445 -23.07 2.62 -21.47
C ALA A 445 -21.97 3.68 -21.21
N ASN A 446 -22.30 4.96 -21.38
CA ASN A 446 -21.41 6.07 -21.04
C ASN A 446 -21.18 6.13 -19.52
N VAL A 447 -22.21 5.99 -18.68
CA VAL A 447 -22.07 5.90 -17.21
C VAL A 447 -21.24 4.69 -16.80
N ASP A 448 -21.45 3.53 -17.42
CA ASP A 448 -20.64 2.34 -17.17
C ASP A 448 -19.17 2.56 -17.55
N SER A 449 -18.91 3.30 -18.65
CA SER A 449 -17.55 3.68 -19.08
C SER A 449 -16.90 4.66 -18.09
N MET A 450 -17.66 5.62 -17.55
CA MET A 450 -17.18 6.49 -16.48
C MET A 450 -16.77 5.66 -15.25
N ARG A 451 -17.59 4.68 -14.85
CA ARG A 451 -17.26 3.78 -13.72
C ARG A 451 -15.98 3.01 -13.94
N VAL A 452 -15.74 2.46 -15.13
CA VAL A 452 -14.49 1.75 -15.45
C VAL A 452 -13.28 2.67 -15.33
N ILE A 453 -13.39 3.94 -15.78
CA ILE A 453 -12.32 4.94 -15.62
C ILE A 453 -12.03 5.18 -14.12
N MET A 454 -13.06 5.24 -13.28
CA MET A 454 -12.92 5.45 -11.84
C MET A 454 -12.30 4.22 -11.14
N GLU A 455 -12.67 3.00 -11.54
CA GLU A 455 -12.09 1.76 -11.03
C GLU A 455 -10.58 1.65 -11.36
N GLU A 456 -10.11 2.21 -12.48
CA GLU A 456 -8.68 2.23 -12.82
C GLU A 456 -7.84 3.02 -11.81
N TRP A 457 -8.42 3.98 -11.09
CA TRP A 457 -7.72 4.80 -10.09
C TRP A 457 -7.36 4.01 -8.83
N SER A 458 -8.14 2.98 -8.47
CA SER A 458 -7.95 2.18 -7.25
C SER A 458 -7.21 0.85 -7.49
N LEU A 459 -6.93 0.46 -8.73
CA LEU A 459 -6.23 -0.80 -9.06
C LEU A 459 -4.84 -0.94 -8.41
N THR A 460 -4.17 0.18 -8.16
CA THR A 460 -2.83 0.22 -7.58
C THR A 460 -2.70 1.42 -6.64
N PRO A 461 -2.09 1.27 -5.45
CA PRO A 461 -1.88 2.37 -4.54
C PRO A 461 -0.98 3.45 -5.15
N MET A 462 -1.09 4.68 -4.64
CA MET A 462 -0.29 5.82 -5.11
C MET A 462 1.22 5.65 -4.93
N PHE A 463 1.63 4.86 -3.93
CA PHE A 463 3.03 4.56 -3.64
C PHE A 463 3.29 3.06 -3.70
N GLU A 464 4.47 2.71 -4.20
CA GLU A 464 4.91 1.32 -4.38
C GLU A 464 6.25 1.10 -3.66
N ARG A 465 6.54 -0.15 -3.30
CA ARG A 465 7.87 -0.54 -2.80
C ARG A 465 8.87 -0.52 -3.96
N LYS A 466 10.15 -0.28 -3.67
CA LYS A 466 11.23 -0.27 -4.69
C LYS A 466 11.22 -1.58 -5.49
N ASP A 467 11.24 -1.47 -6.81
CA ASP A 467 11.12 -2.59 -7.77
C ASP A 467 9.83 -3.46 -7.64
N ASN A 468 8.79 -3.00 -6.93
CA ASN A 468 7.60 -3.80 -6.59
C ASN A 468 7.90 -5.12 -5.85
N LYS A 469 9.03 -5.17 -5.13
CA LYS A 469 9.41 -6.33 -4.31
C LYS A 469 8.82 -6.18 -2.91
N LYS A 470 8.20 -7.25 -2.42
CA LYS A 470 7.63 -7.30 -1.06
C LYS A 470 8.67 -7.03 0.03
N ASP A 471 9.93 -7.38 -0.23
CA ASP A 471 11.01 -7.29 0.74
C ASP A 471 11.76 -5.94 0.72
N SER A 472 11.34 -5.00 -0.13
CA SER A 472 12.04 -3.73 -0.34
C SER A 472 11.38 -2.56 0.39
N LEU A 473 12.18 -1.54 0.70
CA LEU A 473 11.73 -0.28 1.30
C LEU A 473 10.75 0.46 0.37
N LEU A 474 10.01 1.41 0.93
CA LEU A 474 9.18 2.34 0.15
C LEU A 474 10.07 3.17 -0.79
N ASP A 475 9.68 3.33 -2.06
CA ASP A 475 10.48 4.08 -3.03
C ASP A 475 10.31 5.60 -2.89
N LEU A 476 11.03 6.19 -1.94
CA LEU A 476 11.03 7.64 -1.72
C LEU A 476 11.78 8.42 -2.80
N GLU A 477 12.78 7.81 -3.46
CA GLU A 477 13.57 8.45 -4.52
C GLU A 477 12.78 8.50 -5.85
N GLY A 478 12.02 7.46 -6.16
CA GLY A 478 11.15 7.37 -7.32
C GLY A 478 9.78 8.06 -7.16
N ARG A 479 9.43 8.49 -5.93
CA ARG A 479 8.16 9.19 -5.59
C ARG A 479 7.69 10.18 -6.67
N PRO A 480 8.47 11.20 -7.08
CA PRO A 480 7.98 12.20 -8.04
C PRO A 480 7.71 11.61 -9.43
N ALA A 481 8.44 10.58 -9.87
CA ALA A 481 8.23 9.97 -11.17
C ALA A 481 6.97 9.10 -11.21
N VAL A 482 6.75 8.29 -10.16
CA VAL A 482 5.55 7.45 -10.02
C VAL A 482 4.31 8.30 -9.82
N LEU A 483 4.38 9.27 -8.90
CA LEU A 483 3.30 10.21 -8.61
C LEU A 483 2.88 10.99 -9.87
N ASN A 484 3.83 11.57 -10.62
CA ASN A 484 3.53 12.27 -11.87
C ASN A 484 2.85 11.38 -12.91
N LYS A 485 3.24 10.10 -13.01
CA LYS A 485 2.61 9.15 -13.94
C LYS A 485 1.16 8.87 -13.53
N ARG A 486 0.91 8.65 -12.23
CA ARG A 486 -0.45 8.39 -11.69
C ARG A 486 -1.34 9.62 -11.80
N TYR A 487 -0.82 10.77 -11.40
CA TYR A 487 -1.50 12.05 -11.52
C TYR A 487 -1.83 12.40 -12.98
N ALA A 488 -0.92 12.11 -13.92
CA ALA A 488 -1.22 12.29 -15.33
C ALA A 488 -2.41 11.42 -15.78
N ALA A 489 -2.47 10.15 -15.37
CA ALA A 489 -3.59 9.27 -15.70
C ALA A 489 -4.94 9.76 -15.14
N ILE A 490 -4.95 10.22 -13.88
CA ILE A 490 -6.16 10.77 -13.23
C ILE A 490 -6.56 12.10 -13.88
N ARG A 491 -5.60 13.01 -14.10
CA ARG A 491 -5.85 14.29 -14.78
C ARG A 491 -6.38 14.10 -16.19
N ASP A 492 -5.84 13.15 -16.95
CA ASP A 492 -6.29 12.83 -18.31
C ASP A 492 -7.67 12.14 -18.33
N SER A 493 -8.15 11.65 -17.18
CA SER A 493 -9.48 11.07 -17.02
C SER A 493 -10.57 12.15 -16.89
N GLY A 494 -10.27 13.29 -16.26
CA GLY A 494 -11.23 14.39 -16.08
C GLY A 494 -11.90 14.87 -17.38
N PRO A 495 -11.13 15.24 -18.43
CA PRO A 495 -11.71 15.63 -19.72
C PRO A 495 -12.57 14.55 -20.37
N LYS A 496 -12.23 13.27 -20.17
CA LYS A 496 -13.02 12.14 -20.70
C LYS A 496 -14.36 12.04 -19.99
N LEU A 497 -14.38 12.18 -18.65
CA LEU A 497 -15.61 12.20 -17.86
C LEU A 497 -16.52 13.35 -18.29
N HIS A 498 -15.99 14.56 -18.45
CA HIS A 498 -16.76 15.70 -18.97
C HIS A 498 -17.27 15.48 -20.40
N THR A 499 -16.47 14.87 -21.28
CA THR A 499 -16.90 14.56 -22.66
C THR A 499 -18.06 13.57 -22.67
N LEU A 500 -17.98 12.49 -21.89
CA LEU A 500 -19.04 11.50 -21.75
C LEU A 500 -20.32 12.11 -21.12
N LEU A 501 -20.17 13.08 -20.22
CA LEU A 501 -21.30 13.80 -19.63
C LEU A 501 -21.99 14.73 -20.64
N GLU A 502 -21.23 15.45 -21.46
CA GLU A 502 -21.79 16.26 -22.56
C GLU A 502 -22.46 15.41 -23.63
N GLU A 503 -21.93 14.21 -23.92
CA GLU A 503 -22.62 13.24 -24.77
C GLU A 503 -23.96 12.81 -24.16
N ASN A 504 -23.99 12.50 -22.86
CA ASN A 504 -25.23 12.13 -22.16
C ASN A 504 -26.25 13.28 -22.20
N LYS A 505 -25.79 14.52 -22.06
CA LYS A 505 -26.63 15.71 -22.19
C LYS A 505 -27.30 15.78 -23.57
N ALA A 506 -26.53 15.55 -24.64
CA ALA A 506 -27.06 15.51 -26.00
C ALA A 506 -28.03 14.33 -26.22
N LEU A 507 -27.81 13.19 -25.56
CA LEU A 507 -28.68 12.01 -25.64
C LEU A 507 -30.03 12.21 -24.93
N PHE A 508 -30.07 12.97 -23.81
CA PHE A 508 -31.31 13.31 -23.12
C PHE A 508 -32.04 14.53 -23.72
N GLY A 509 -31.36 15.36 -24.52
CA GLY A 509 -31.98 16.51 -25.19
C GLY A 509 -32.29 17.69 -24.26
N GLU A 510 -31.64 17.74 -23.09
CA GLU A 510 -31.84 18.73 -22.03
C GLU A 510 -30.83 19.90 -22.09
N ASN A 511 -31.23 21.08 -21.60
CA ASN A 511 -30.36 22.26 -21.49
C ASN A 511 -29.69 22.31 -20.10
N HIS A 512 -28.56 23.02 -19.96
CA HIS A 512 -27.72 23.06 -18.73
C HIS A 512 -28.42 23.56 -17.45
N THR A 513 -29.67 24.02 -17.52
CA THR A 513 -30.34 24.76 -16.44
C THR A 513 -31.56 24.06 -15.85
N THR A 514 -31.92 22.86 -16.34
CA THR A 514 -33.09 22.15 -15.80
C THR A 514 -32.73 21.46 -14.48
N GLU A 515 -33.61 21.57 -13.49
CA GLU A 515 -33.39 20.95 -12.16
C GLU A 515 -33.20 19.42 -12.24
N SER A 516 -33.87 18.76 -13.20
CA SER A 516 -33.68 17.34 -13.53
C SER A 516 -32.25 17.01 -13.96
N TRP A 517 -31.64 17.87 -14.80
CA TRP A 517 -30.27 17.71 -15.27
C TRP A 517 -29.27 17.92 -14.13
N ILE A 518 -29.47 18.93 -13.29
CA ILE A 518 -28.61 19.19 -12.13
C ILE A 518 -28.59 17.97 -11.21
N ARG A 519 -29.75 17.37 -10.88
CA ARG A 519 -29.82 16.15 -10.05
C ARG A 519 -29.11 14.95 -10.67
N TYR A 520 -29.12 14.83 -12.00
CA TYR A 520 -28.39 13.77 -12.70
C TYR A 520 -26.88 14.01 -12.68
N VAL A 521 -26.45 15.26 -12.89
CA VAL A 521 -25.04 15.64 -12.78
C VAL A 521 -24.53 15.41 -11.36
N ASP A 522 -25.28 15.78 -10.33
CA ASP A 522 -24.95 15.52 -8.93
C ASP A 522 -24.86 14.01 -8.63
N TYR A 523 -25.76 13.19 -9.21
CA TYR A 523 -25.65 11.73 -9.10
C TYR A 523 -24.35 11.18 -9.71
N ILE A 524 -23.91 11.71 -10.86
CA ILE A 524 -22.63 11.29 -11.48
C ILE A 524 -21.45 11.82 -10.67
N ASP A 525 -21.56 13.02 -10.13
CA ASP A 525 -20.57 13.65 -9.26
C ASP A 525 -20.35 12.84 -7.96
N ASP A 526 -21.42 12.35 -7.34
CA ASP A 526 -21.37 11.42 -6.20
C ASP A 526 -20.64 10.12 -6.58
N LYS A 527 -20.83 9.61 -7.80
CA LYS A 527 -20.12 8.42 -8.29
C LYS A 527 -18.62 8.69 -8.49
N VAL A 528 -18.25 9.89 -8.91
CA VAL A 528 -16.84 10.32 -9.00
C VAL A 528 -16.22 10.46 -7.61
N LEU A 529 -16.97 10.98 -6.64
CA LEU A 529 -16.55 11.00 -5.25
C LEU A 529 -16.32 9.56 -4.72
N ASP A 530 -17.26 8.63 -4.95
CA ASP A 530 -17.09 7.20 -4.61
C ASP A 530 -15.81 6.60 -5.21
N GLY A 531 -15.49 6.94 -6.46
CA GLY A 531 -14.26 6.50 -7.14
C GLY A 531 -12.99 7.02 -6.45
N PHE A 532 -12.98 8.30 -6.03
CA PHE A 532 -11.87 8.86 -5.28
C PHE A 532 -11.76 8.30 -3.86
N ILE A 533 -12.89 8.06 -3.18
CA ILE A 533 -12.92 7.41 -1.85
C ILE A 533 -12.17 6.08 -1.93
N GLU A 534 -12.45 5.26 -2.94
CA GLU A 534 -11.82 3.95 -3.08
C GLU A 534 -10.33 4.07 -3.44
N ALA A 535 -9.94 5.01 -4.31
CA ALA A 535 -8.54 5.23 -4.67
C ALA A 535 -7.68 5.70 -3.46
N VAL A 536 -8.23 6.60 -2.64
CA VAL A 536 -7.59 7.05 -1.39
C VAL A 536 -7.54 5.90 -0.38
N ARG A 537 -8.66 5.18 -0.17
CA ARG A 537 -8.77 4.03 0.73
C ARG A 537 -7.69 2.99 0.45
N VAL A 538 -7.59 2.50 -0.79
CA VAL A 538 -6.58 1.48 -1.17
C VAL A 538 -5.15 1.96 -0.89
N SER A 539 -4.86 3.24 -1.11
CA SER A 539 -3.54 3.81 -0.86
C SER A 539 -3.22 3.95 0.63
N LEU A 540 -4.19 4.36 1.45
CA LEU A 540 -4.04 4.46 2.90
C LEU A 540 -3.98 3.08 3.57
N GLU A 541 -4.84 2.13 3.15
CA GLU A 541 -4.81 0.74 3.60
C GLU A 541 -3.50 0.04 3.24
N PHE A 542 -2.89 0.37 2.10
CA PHE A 542 -1.55 -0.13 1.76
C PHE A 542 -0.49 0.32 2.78
N LEU A 543 -0.53 1.60 3.20
CA LEU A 543 0.38 2.12 4.23
C LEU A 543 0.08 1.48 5.60
N ALA A 544 -1.19 1.44 6.00
CA ALA A 544 -1.64 0.85 7.26
C ALA A 544 -1.28 -0.63 7.37
N SER A 545 -1.62 -1.44 6.36
CA SER A 545 -1.30 -2.87 6.32
C SER A 545 0.20 -3.16 6.23
N SER A 546 0.99 -2.25 5.65
CA SER A 546 2.45 -2.36 5.63
C SER A 546 3.10 -2.02 6.97
N MET A 547 2.43 -1.22 7.81
CA MET A 547 2.89 -0.84 9.15
C MET A 547 2.32 -1.75 10.25
N HIS A 548 1.13 -2.32 10.07
CA HIS A 548 0.53 -3.14 11.09
C HIS A 548 1.18 -4.52 11.16
N ALA A 549 1.88 -4.80 12.25
CA ALA A 549 2.30 -6.15 12.57
C ALA A 549 1.07 -6.97 12.94
N MET A 550 0.79 -8.05 12.20
CA MET A 550 -0.29 -8.97 12.54
C MET A 550 0.03 -9.66 13.88
N VAL A 551 -0.38 -9.06 14.99
CA VAL A 551 -0.38 -9.69 16.31
C VAL A 551 -1.64 -10.54 16.39
N LEU A 552 -1.52 -11.83 16.06
CA LEU A 552 -2.55 -12.79 16.43
C LEU A 552 -2.63 -12.84 17.96
N ALA A 553 -3.68 -12.24 18.51
CA ALA A 553 -4.02 -12.40 19.92
C ALA A 553 -4.17 -13.91 20.24
N PRO A 554 -3.64 -14.40 21.38
CA PRO A 554 -3.72 -15.79 21.72
C PRO A 554 -5.15 -16.15 22.13
N THR A 555 -5.93 -16.71 21.22
CA THR A 555 -7.03 -17.57 21.63
C THR A 555 -6.43 -18.87 22.19
N ASN A 556 -6.45 -19.01 23.53
CA ASN A 556 -6.17 -20.24 24.30
C ASN A 556 -4.75 -20.46 24.87
N GLY A 557 -4.11 -19.43 25.42
CA GLY A 557 -3.17 -19.62 26.55
C GLY A 557 -1.90 -20.44 26.30
N THR A 558 -1.49 -20.68 25.06
CA THR A 558 -0.16 -21.18 24.73
C THR A 558 0.72 -20.06 24.22
N VAL A 559 1.93 -19.98 24.79
CA VAL A 559 3.01 -19.02 24.51
C VAL A 559 3.17 -18.78 23.00
N PRO A 560 3.35 -17.53 22.52
CA PRO A 560 3.62 -17.29 21.11
C PRO A 560 5.04 -17.77 20.78
N LEU A 561 5.13 -18.93 20.15
CA LEU A 561 6.30 -19.34 19.38
C LEU A 561 5.99 -19.01 17.93
N PHE A 562 6.77 -18.11 17.32
CA PHE A 562 6.66 -17.57 15.95
C PHE A 562 5.75 -16.34 15.78
N VAL A 563 6.37 -15.16 15.90
CA VAL A 563 6.04 -14.01 15.05
C VAL A 563 6.29 -14.47 13.61
N GLN A 564 5.27 -14.47 12.74
CA GLN A 564 5.50 -14.66 11.32
C GLN A 564 6.35 -13.49 10.83
N SER A 565 7.63 -13.78 10.60
CA SER A 565 8.62 -12.91 9.96
C SER A 565 8.20 -12.68 8.52
N GLY A 566 7.31 -11.71 8.28
CA GLY A 566 6.66 -11.53 6.98
C GLY A 566 6.51 -10.10 6.47
N THR A 567 6.71 -9.08 7.31
CA THR A 567 6.71 -7.68 6.85
C THR A 567 8.15 -7.19 6.81
N ALA A 568 8.66 -7.01 5.60
CA ALA A 568 9.94 -6.35 5.40
C ALA A 568 9.84 -4.86 5.76
N PRO A 569 10.93 -4.26 6.23
CA PRO A 569 10.92 -2.86 6.66
C PRO A 569 10.38 -1.97 5.54
N LEU A 570 9.55 -1.01 5.93
CA LEU A 570 8.98 -0.01 5.04
C LEU A 570 9.91 1.21 4.95
N PHE A 571 10.52 1.57 6.09
CA PHE A 571 11.47 2.69 6.20
C PHE A 571 12.76 2.25 6.89
N ALA A 572 13.87 2.89 6.52
CA ALA A 572 15.18 2.69 7.13
C ALA A 572 15.80 4.02 7.54
N PHE A 573 16.31 4.08 8.77
CA PHE A 573 16.89 5.25 9.40
C PHE A 573 18.28 4.90 9.94
N ALA A 574 19.27 5.76 9.74
CA ALA A 574 20.60 5.56 10.30
C ALA A 574 20.78 6.39 11.58
N LEU A 575 21.22 5.78 12.66
CA LEU A 575 21.69 6.48 13.86
C LEU A 575 23.17 6.87 13.67
N LYS A 576 23.49 8.14 13.86
CA LYS A 576 24.84 8.71 13.75
C LYS A 576 25.24 9.42 15.03
N LEU A 577 26.54 9.47 15.29
CA LEU A 577 27.16 10.29 16.33
C LEU A 577 28.01 11.36 15.63
N ASP A 578 27.49 12.60 15.56
CA ASP A 578 28.14 13.75 14.93
C ASP A 578 28.38 14.84 16.00
N ASP A 579 29.62 15.34 16.13
CA ASP A 579 30.01 16.41 17.07
C ASP A 579 29.48 16.23 18.51
N GLY A 580 29.57 15.02 19.05
CA GLY A 580 29.12 14.71 20.41
C GLY A 580 27.60 14.65 20.59
N LYS A 581 26.82 14.53 19.49
CA LYS A 581 25.36 14.41 19.51
C LYS A 581 24.87 13.22 18.70
N THR A 582 23.91 12.49 19.26
CA THR A 582 23.23 11.39 18.57
C THR A 582 22.11 11.94 17.70
N SER A 583 22.16 11.66 16.39
CA SER A 583 21.18 12.13 15.42
C SER A 583 20.67 10.97 14.54
N PHE A 584 19.39 11.00 14.20
CA PHE A 584 18.82 10.10 13.22
C PHE A 584 18.88 10.75 11.84
N ASN A 585 19.26 9.98 10.83
CA ASN A 585 19.26 10.39 9.44
C ASN A 585 18.40 9.41 8.63
N PRO A 586 17.20 9.81 8.17
CA PRO A 586 16.56 11.13 8.31
C PRO A 586 16.13 11.50 9.75
N CYS A 587 15.82 12.76 10.03
CA CYS A 587 15.44 13.18 11.39
C CYS A 587 14.04 12.68 11.80
N LEU A 588 13.93 11.99 12.94
CA LEU A 588 12.67 11.44 13.46
C LEU A 588 11.70 12.48 14.06
N SER A 589 12.16 13.67 14.45
CA SER A 589 11.39 14.55 15.36
C SER A 589 10.24 15.29 14.68
N TYR A 590 10.52 15.92 13.55
CA TYR A 590 9.53 16.62 12.71
C TYR A 590 9.56 16.07 11.29
N GLY A 591 10.76 15.84 10.75
CA GLY A 591 10.94 15.41 9.36
C GLY A 591 10.23 14.11 8.99
N PHE A 592 10.23 13.07 9.84
CA PHE A 592 9.57 11.81 9.48
C PHE A 592 8.04 11.87 9.52
N ILE A 593 7.47 12.45 10.59
CA ILE A 593 6.01 12.62 10.71
C ILE A 593 5.49 13.49 9.57
N GLU A 594 6.17 14.61 9.28
CA GLU A 594 5.86 15.50 8.16
C GLU A 594 6.04 14.79 6.80
N MET A 595 7.04 13.91 6.66
CA MET A 595 7.21 13.13 5.43
C MET A 595 6.04 12.18 5.19
N VAL A 596 5.57 11.46 6.21
CA VAL A 596 4.42 10.56 6.10
C VAL A 596 3.14 11.36 5.88
N ASP A 597 2.96 12.47 6.57
CA ASP A 597 1.83 13.37 6.37
C ASP A 597 1.80 13.93 4.93
N ASN A 598 2.96 14.31 4.39
CA ASN A 598 3.09 14.71 2.98
C ASN A 598 2.82 13.55 2.01
N LEU A 599 3.13 12.30 2.36
CA LEU A 599 2.76 11.14 1.53
C LEU A 599 1.24 10.99 1.50
N ILE A 600 0.58 11.09 2.64
CA ILE A 600 -0.88 11.01 2.71
C ILE A 600 -1.53 12.19 1.98
N THR A 601 -1.01 13.41 2.17
CA THR A 601 -1.46 14.62 1.46
C THR A 601 -1.35 14.44 -0.06
N ASP A 602 -0.26 13.84 -0.55
CA ASP A 602 -0.13 13.47 -1.96
C ASP A 602 -1.21 12.47 -2.43
N VAL A 603 -1.71 11.58 -1.58
CA VAL A 603 -2.85 10.72 -1.94
C VAL A 603 -4.12 11.54 -2.11
N TYR A 604 -4.41 12.45 -1.18
CA TYR A 604 -5.60 13.31 -1.23
C TYR A 604 -5.56 14.32 -2.39
N ASN A 605 -4.38 14.87 -2.70
CA ASN A 605 -4.18 15.80 -3.83
C ASN A 605 -4.55 15.20 -5.20
N ALA A 606 -4.68 13.88 -5.31
CA ALA A 606 -5.17 13.25 -6.53
C ALA A 606 -6.60 13.67 -6.89
N ALA A 607 -7.43 13.98 -5.89
CA ALA A 607 -8.81 14.40 -6.05
C ALA A 607 -8.95 15.82 -6.61
N ASP A 608 -7.93 16.67 -6.42
CA ASP A 608 -7.87 18.04 -6.95
C ASP A 608 -7.51 18.10 -8.44
N LEU A 609 -7.03 16.99 -9.02
CA LEU A 609 -6.62 16.92 -10.43
C LEU A 609 -7.79 16.87 -11.41
N VAL A 610 -8.97 16.48 -10.94
CA VAL A 610 -10.20 16.42 -11.74
C VAL A 610 -11.13 17.55 -11.30
N PRO A 611 -11.51 18.47 -12.20
CA PRO A 611 -12.48 19.51 -11.88
C PRO A 611 -13.80 18.89 -11.41
N ARG A 612 -14.42 19.49 -10.38
CA ARG A 612 -15.73 19.06 -9.89
C ARG A 612 -16.75 19.06 -11.04
N ILE A 613 -17.54 17.99 -11.12
CA ILE A 613 -18.55 17.82 -12.16
C ILE A 613 -19.87 18.50 -11.77
N SER A 614 -20.22 18.51 -10.47
CA SER A 614 -21.42 19.19 -9.97
C SER A 614 -21.45 20.67 -10.37
N LEU A 615 -22.65 21.13 -10.71
CA LEU A 615 -22.92 22.53 -11.07
C LEU A 615 -23.35 23.37 -9.86
N THR A 616 -23.71 22.72 -8.76
CA THR A 616 -24.22 23.34 -7.52
C THR A 616 -23.22 23.31 -6.39
N ASN A 617 -22.37 22.28 -6.33
CA ASN A 617 -21.38 22.12 -5.28
C ASN A 617 -20.07 22.82 -5.66
N THR A 618 -19.63 23.75 -4.82
CA THR A 618 -18.40 24.55 -5.05
C THR A 618 -17.18 24.01 -4.30
N THR A 619 -17.36 22.99 -3.49
CA THR A 619 -16.32 22.28 -2.74
C THR A 619 -15.49 21.41 -3.68
N SER A 620 -14.17 21.36 -3.47
CA SER A 620 -13.32 20.40 -4.19
C SER A 620 -13.60 18.98 -3.70
N TYR A 621 -13.32 17.98 -4.53
CA TYR A 621 -13.41 16.57 -4.09
C TYR A 621 -12.51 16.31 -2.88
N GLN A 622 -11.33 16.92 -2.83
CA GLN A 622 -10.40 16.77 -1.70
C GLN A 622 -11.03 17.15 -0.36
N TYR A 623 -11.69 18.31 -0.27
CA TYR A 623 -12.28 18.78 0.98
C TYR A 623 -13.34 17.78 1.52
N GLU A 624 -14.17 17.23 0.65
CA GLU A 624 -15.18 16.25 1.05
C GLU A 624 -14.57 14.92 1.46
N LEU A 625 -13.46 14.49 0.84
CA LEU A 625 -12.75 13.28 1.23
C LEU A 625 -12.13 13.39 2.63
N GLU A 626 -11.63 14.56 3.00
CA GLU A 626 -11.05 14.82 4.32
C GLU A 626 -12.10 14.78 5.46
N GLU A 627 -13.38 15.05 5.16
CA GLU A 627 -14.48 14.96 6.14
C GLU A 627 -15.02 13.53 6.33
N ILE A 628 -14.62 12.57 5.49
CA ILE A 628 -15.12 11.19 5.58
C ILE A 628 -14.48 10.46 6.78
N SER A 629 -15.33 10.07 7.74
CA SER A 629 -14.92 9.37 8.98
C SER A 629 -14.00 8.17 8.70
N GLU A 630 -14.38 7.30 7.76
CA GLU A 630 -13.63 6.08 7.44
C GLU A 630 -12.20 6.35 6.98
N LEU A 631 -11.98 7.38 6.15
CA LEU A 631 -10.64 7.74 5.67
C LEU A 631 -9.83 8.45 6.76
N SER A 632 -10.49 9.26 7.59
CA SER A 632 -9.86 9.92 8.74
C SER A 632 -9.39 8.93 9.81
N GLU A 633 -10.13 7.84 10.01
CA GLU A 633 -9.76 6.75 10.92
C GLU A 633 -8.49 6.04 10.45
N ILE A 634 -8.40 5.68 9.16
CA ILE A 634 -7.20 5.05 8.59
C ILE A 634 -6.01 6.02 8.62
N TYR A 635 -6.23 7.30 8.35
CA TYR A 635 -5.21 8.35 8.48
C TYR A 635 -4.64 8.39 9.91
N GLU A 636 -5.50 8.47 10.92
CA GLU A 636 -5.06 8.49 12.31
C GLU A 636 -4.39 7.19 12.74
N ASP A 637 -4.85 6.03 12.25
CA ASP A 637 -4.20 4.74 12.51
C ASP A 637 -2.75 4.72 11.99
N VAL A 638 -2.53 5.14 10.74
CA VAL A 638 -1.18 5.26 10.14
C VAL A 638 -0.32 6.24 10.95
N MET A 639 -0.87 7.41 11.30
CA MET A 639 -0.13 8.43 12.04
C MET A 639 0.17 7.99 13.48
N ASN A 640 -0.72 7.24 14.13
CA ASN A 640 -0.49 6.68 15.46
C ASN A 640 0.61 5.63 15.48
N GLU A 641 0.62 4.71 14.50
CA GLU A 641 1.72 3.74 14.34
C GLU A 641 3.07 4.46 14.16
N VAL A 642 3.11 5.51 13.34
CA VAL A 642 4.31 6.34 13.16
C VAL A 642 4.74 7.03 14.46
N ARG A 643 3.80 7.61 15.22
CA ARG A 643 4.10 8.28 16.50
C ARG A 643 4.65 7.30 17.54
N GLU A 644 4.08 6.10 17.66
CA GLU A 644 4.56 5.07 18.57
C GLU A 644 5.94 4.52 18.14
N ALA A 645 6.17 4.29 16.85
CA ALA A 645 7.48 3.88 16.35
C ALA A 645 8.56 4.95 16.60
N VAL A 646 8.24 6.24 16.44
CA VAL A 646 9.16 7.35 16.77
C VAL A 646 9.49 7.36 18.27
N LYS A 647 8.51 7.08 19.12
CA LYS A 647 8.68 7.02 20.58
C LYS A 647 9.55 5.83 20.99
N GLU A 648 9.31 4.64 20.43
CA GLU A 648 10.14 3.45 20.66
C GLU A 648 11.58 3.65 20.13
N ALA A 649 11.74 4.31 18.98
CA ALA A 649 13.05 4.66 18.42
C ALA A 649 13.84 5.62 19.31
N LYS A 650 13.17 6.62 19.89
CA LYS A 650 13.79 7.52 20.87
C LYS A 650 14.17 6.80 22.16
N GLN A 651 13.31 5.91 22.66
CA GLN A 651 13.63 5.06 23.83
C GLN A 651 14.85 4.19 23.56
N TYR A 652 14.95 3.59 22.37
CA TYR A 652 16.11 2.81 21.96
C TYR A 652 17.39 3.65 21.93
N ARG A 653 17.36 4.86 21.34
CA ARG A 653 18.48 5.80 21.43
C ARG A 653 18.85 6.13 22.86
N ASP A 654 17.87 6.34 23.75
CA ASP A 654 18.13 6.70 25.13
C ASP A 654 18.85 5.58 25.90
N THR A 655 18.65 4.31 25.53
CA THR A 655 19.47 3.20 26.07
C THR A 655 20.95 3.32 25.69
N LEU A 656 21.25 3.89 24.51
CA LEU A 656 22.62 4.09 24.03
C LEU A 656 23.30 5.33 24.63
N LEU A 657 22.55 6.20 25.32
CA LEU A 657 23.12 7.33 26.07
C LEU A 657 23.88 6.89 27.34
N SER A 658 23.84 5.61 27.72
CA SER A 658 24.73 5.08 28.77
C SER A 658 26.21 5.26 28.45
N PHE A 659 26.56 5.42 27.17
CA PHE A 659 27.93 5.61 26.68
C PHE A 659 28.35 7.09 26.56
N ASP A 660 27.50 8.04 26.99
CA ASP A 660 27.64 9.48 26.74
C ASP A 660 28.90 10.13 27.31
N PHE A 661 29.50 9.54 28.35
CA PHE A 661 30.77 10.02 28.90
C PHE A 661 31.92 9.97 27.87
N LEU A 662 31.90 9.02 26.92
CA LEU A 662 32.98 8.81 25.94
C LEU A 662 33.17 9.98 24.95
N TRP A 663 32.13 10.77 24.69
CA TRP A 663 32.17 11.89 23.73
C TRP A 663 31.81 13.24 24.34
N ARG A 664 31.52 13.29 25.65
CA ARG A 664 31.31 14.55 26.39
C ARG A 664 32.53 15.00 27.18
N GLU A 665 33.33 14.08 27.68
CA GLU A 665 34.55 14.40 28.42
C GLU A 665 35.69 14.69 27.44
N ASP A 666 36.50 15.70 27.75
CA ASP A 666 37.69 16.03 26.97
C ASP A 666 38.83 15.06 27.36
N MET A 667 39.40 14.39 26.36
CA MET A 667 40.44 13.38 26.55
C MET A 667 41.69 13.98 27.21
N ASP A 668 42.06 15.22 26.86
CA ASP A 668 43.24 15.89 27.39
C ASP A 668 43.01 16.32 28.84
N GLU A 669 41.83 16.89 29.15
CA GLU A 669 41.47 17.25 30.53
C GLU A 669 41.42 16.01 31.45
N PHE A 670 40.85 14.91 30.98
CA PHE A 670 40.80 13.65 31.73
C PHE A 670 42.21 13.12 31.99
N MET A 671 43.10 13.16 30.99
CA MET A 671 44.49 12.73 31.13
C MET A 671 45.27 13.60 32.11
N GLU A 672 45.06 14.92 32.12
CA GLU A 672 45.69 15.81 33.10
C GLU A 672 45.21 15.58 34.54
N GLN A 673 43.91 15.29 34.71
CA GLN A 673 43.34 14.89 35.99
C GLN A 673 43.89 13.54 36.47
N PHE A 674 44.03 12.56 35.56
CA PHE A 674 44.59 11.25 35.85
C PHE A 674 46.08 11.32 36.25
N LEU A 675 46.86 12.18 35.60
CA LEU A 675 48.28 12.39 35.89
C LEU A 675 48.55 13.24 37.16
N GLY A 676 47.51 13.79 37.79
CA GLY A 676 47.61 14.53 39.05
C GLY A 676 48.27 15.91 38.93
N LYS A 677 48.22 16.57 37.77
CA LYS A 677 48.70 17.95 37.62
C LYS A 677 47.78 18.91 38.37
N GLU A 678 48.35 19.84 39.13
CA GLU A 678 47.62 20.78 40.01
C GLU A 678 46.47 21.49 39.28
N THR A 679 45.24 21.23 39.71
CA THR A 679 44.12 22.17 39.52
C THR A 679 43.96 22.97 40.82
N ALA A 680 43.66 24.26 40.70
CA ALA A 680 43.80 25.28 41.74
C ALA A 680 42.94 25.11 43.03
N PHE A 681 42.30 23.96 43.26
CA PHE A 681 41.28 23.77 44.28
C PHE A 681 41.41 22.55 45.23
N GLU A 682 42.47 21.73 45.16
CA GLU A 682 42.70 20.66 46.18
C GLU A 682 44.09 20.73 46.83
N PRO A 683 44.21 20.68 48.17
CA PRO A 683 45.47 20.94 48.90
C PRO A 683 46.35 19.70 49.17
N GLU A 684 46.17 18.58 48.44
CA GLU A 684 47.00 17.37 48.59
C GLU A 684 47.71 17.00 47.28
N PRO A 685 49.05 16.78 47.29
CA PRO A 685 49.76 16.28 46.12
C PRO A 685 49.33 14.83 45.84
N ARG A 686 48.52 14.62 44.79
CA ARG A 686 48.17 13.26 44.32
C ARG A 686 49.44 12.55 43.84
N ILE A 687 49.60 11.31 44.27
CA ILE A 687 50.72 10.44 43.90
C ILE A 687 50.60 10.16 42.39
N PRO A 688 51.68 10.23 41.60
CA PRO A 688 51.63 9.91 40.17
C PRO A 688 51.14 8.46 39.96
N PRO A 689 50.26 8.22 38.98
CA PRO A 689 49.59 6.92 38.81
C PRO A 689 50.59 5.78 38.54
N THR A 690 50.29 4.63 39.12
CA THR A 690 51.08 3.40 39.01
C THR A 690 50.82 2.68 37.68
N LEU A 691 51.75 1.81 37.26
CA LEU A 691 51.61 1.02 36.03
C LEU A 691 50.34 0.13 36.03
N GLU A 692 49.91 -0.30 37.22
CA GLU A 692 48.74 -1.15 37.42
C GLU A 692 47.43 -0.36 37.21
N GLU A 693 47.37 0.91 37.63
CA GLU A 693 46.23 1.81 37.36
C GLU A 693 46.12 2.15 35.87
N PHE A 694 47.24 2.32 35.16
CA PHE A 694 47.24 2.45 33.69
C PHE A 694 46.69 1.19 33.02
N LYS A 695 47.03 0.00 33.55
CA LYS A 695 46.52 -1.28 33.04
C LYS A 695 45.01 -1.41 33.21
N GLU A 696 44.50 -1.08 34.40
CA GLU A 696 43.06 -1.13 34.70
C GLU A 696 42.22 -0.23 33.78
N GLU A 697 42.68 1.01 33.53
CA GLU A 697 41.97 1.92 32.62
C GLU A 697 42.06 1.46 31.15
N ILE A 698 43.20 0.91 30.69
CA ILE A 698 43.30 0.33 29.35
C ILE A 698 42.34 -0.88 29.21
N ASP A 699 42.32 -1.79 30.18
CA ASP A 699 41.44 -2.97 30.17
C ASP A 699 39.95 -2.58 30.16
N LYS A 700 39.58 -1.53 30.90
CA LYS A 700 38.22 -0.98 30.89
C LYS A 700 37.78 -0.54 29.50
N TYR A 701 38.62 0.19 28.75
CA TYR A 701 38.29 0.62 27.39
C TYR A 701 38.33 -0.53 26.35
N GLU A 702 39.23 -1.51 26.50
CA GLU A 702 39.24 -2.71 25.63
C GLU A 702 38.01 -3.62 25.86
N ASN A 703 37.56 -3.73 27.11
CA ASN A 703 36.31 -4.42 27.46
C ASN A 703 35.08 -3.68 26.90
N LEU A 704 35.02 -2.36 27.04
CA LEU A 704 33.98 -1.53 26.42
C LEU A 704 33.96 -1.65 24.89
N TYR A 705 35.13 -1.72 24.25
CA TYR A 705 35.24 -1.95 22.81
C TYR A 705 34.62 -3.31 22.42
N SER A 706 34.90 -4.35 23.22
CA SER A 706 34.35 -5.70 22.99
C SER A 706 32.83 -5.73 23.17
N GLU A 707 32.30 -5.06 24.19
CA GLU A 707 30.86 -4.93 24.45
C GLU A 707 30.15 -4.21 23.29
N VAL A 708 30.65 -3.05 22.88
CA VAL A 708 30.07 -2.26 21.77
C VAL A 708 30.19 -3.00 20.44
N SER A 709 31.24 -3.81 20.24
CA SER A 709 31.41 -4.61 19.02
C SER A 709 30.36 -5.72 18.88
N GLN A 710 29.79 -6.20 19.99
CA GLN A 710 28.76 -7.24 19.99
C GLN A 710 27.34 -6.69 19.75
N LEU A 711 27.13 -5.37 19.80
CA LEU A 711 25.84 -4.75 19.48
C LEU A 711 25.38 -5.13 18.06
N GLU A 712 24.08 -5.39 17.90
CA GLU A 712 23.51 -5.70 16.59
C GLU A 712 23.65 -4.52 15.61
N ASN A 713 23.87 -4.83 14.34
CA ASN A 713 24.13 -3.84 13.30
C ASN A 713 22.88 -3.05 12.90
N SER A 714 21.69 -3.64 13.08
CA SER A 714 20.42 -2.97 12.82
C SER A 714 19.32 -3.55 13.69
N THR A 715 18.42 -2.71 14.20
CA THR A 715 17.24 -3.11 14.96
C THR A 715 15.96 -2.79 14.20
N LEU A 716 14.92 -3.61 14.39
CA LEU A 716 13.64 -3.47 13.71
C LEU A 716 12.58 -3.08 14.75
N ILE A 717 12.06 -1.86 14.63
CA ILE A 717 11.03 -1.29 15.51
C ILE A 717 9.66 -1.55 14.91
N MET A 718 8.74 -2.05 15.74
CA MET A 718 7.36 -2.39 15.37
C MET A 718 7.21 -3.25 14.11
N CYS A 719 8.26 -4.00 13.73
CA CYS A 719 8.35 -4.82 12.53
C CYS A 719 8.41 -4.11 11.17
N TRP A 720 8.38 -2.77 11.11
CA TRP A 720 8.38 -2.03 9.84
C TRP A 720 9.38 -0.86 9.76
N LEU A 721 9.92 -0.38 10.88
CA LEU A 721 10.93 0.69 10.93
C LEU A 721 12.31 0.11 11.25
N GLN A 722 13.22 0.09 10.28
CA GLN A 722 14.59 -0.36 10.51
C GLN A 722 15.48 0.79 10.97
N ILE A 723 16.21 0.62 12.07
CA ILE A 723 17.29 1.51 12.49
C ILE A 723 18.62 0.84 12.22
N ASP A 724 19.41 1.42 11.33
CA ASP A 724 20.81 1.07 11.11
C ASP A 724 21.70 1.75 12.15
N ILE A 725 22.39 0.95 12.93
CA ILE A 725 23.26 1.40 14.04
C ILE A 725 24.73 1.35 13.59
N CYS A 726 25.04 0.78 12.42
CA CYS A 726 26.42 0.65 11.94
C CYS A 726 27.22 1.97 11.98
N PRO A 727 26.68 3.12 11.56
CA PRO A 727 27.42 4.39 11.61
C PRO A 727 27.72 4.82 13.05
N PHE A 728 26.72 4.77 13.94
CA PHE A 728 26.90 5.06 15.37
C PHE A 728 27.92 4.12 16.01
N LYS A 729 27.76 2.81 15.81
CA LYS A 729 28.66 1.78 16.32
C LYS A 729 30.09 1.99 15.83
N HIS A 730 30.28 2.31 14.56
CA HIS A 730 31.60 2.59 14.00
C HIS A 730 32.25 3.81 14.65
N SER A 731 31.52 4.93 14.78
CA SER A 731 32.01 6.13 15.45
C SER A 731 32.32 5.89 16.93
N LEU A 732 31.48 5.13 17.64
CA LEU A 732 31.67 4.79 19.05
C LEU A 732 32.90 3.90 19.26
N LEU A 733 33.06 2.84 18.45
CA LEU A 733 34.23 1.96 18.48
C LEU A 733 35.54 2.72 18.19
N ASN A 734 35.51 3.67 17.25
CA ASN A 734 36.66 4.53 16.98
C ASN A 734 36.98 5.43 18.17
N THR A 735 35.97 6.02 18.82
CA THR A 735 36.14 6.87 20.00
C THR A 735 36.75 6.09 21.16
N ILE A 736 36.24 4.88 21.46
CA ILE A 736 36.78 4.00 22.49
C ILE A 736 38.24 3.61 22.19
N LYS A 737 38.57 3.37 20.92
CA LYS A 737 39.96 3.11 20.50
C LYS A 737 40.88 4.31 20.71
N LEU A 738 40.40 5.53 20.50
CA LEU A 738 41.18 6.74 20.76
C LEU A 738 41.50 6.89 22.26
N TRP A 739 40.53 6.62 23.14
CA TRP A 739 40.74 6.58 24.60
C TRP A 739 41.82 5.56 25.00
N SER A 740 41.73 4.32 24.50
CA SER A 740 42.76 3.28 24.73
C SER A 740 44.13 3.68 24.15
N LEU A 741 44.15 4.29 22.97
CA LEU A 741 45.39 4.73 22.31
C LEU A 741 46.08 5.86 23.07
N MET A 742 45.34 6.79 23.67
CA MET A 742 45.90 7.90 24.45
C MET A 742 46.79 7.39 25.59
N PHE A 743 46.31 6.43 26.39
CA PHE A 743 47.08 5.84 27.49
C PHE A 743 48.30 5.07 26.96
N LYS A 744 48.13 4.28 25.89
CA LYS A 744 49.22 3.53 25.26
C LYS A 744 50.30 4.45 24.69
N GLN A 745 49.92 5.52 23.99
CA GLN A 745 50.83 6.50 23.39
C GLN A 745 51.63 7.24 24.46
N TYR A 746 50.98 7.66 25.56
CA TYR A 746 51.68 8.29 26.68
C TYR A 746 52.76 7.38 27.29
N LEU A 747 52.47 6.09 27.48
CA LEU A 747 53.45 5.11 27.96
C LEU A 747 54.59 4.91 26.95
N MET A 748 54.30 4.82 25.65
CA MET A 748 55.32 4.72 24.59
C MET A 748 56.25 5.93 24.54
N ASP A 749 55.68 7.14 24.63
CA ASP A 749 56.44 8.40 24.60
C ASP A 749 57.29 8.53 25.86
N ARG A 750 56.77 8.14 27.04
CA ARG A 750 57.52 8.11 28.29
C ARG A 750 58.74 7.20 28.22
N VAL A 751 58.59 5.97 27.69
CA VAL A 751 59.71 5.03 27.52
C VAL A 751 60.73 5.56 26.52
N THR A 752 60.27 6.03 25.36
CA THR A 752 61.13 6.50 24.27
C THR A 752 61.95 7.71 24.69
N ASN A 753 61.31 8.71 25.30
CA ASN A 753 61.99 9.93 25.75
C ASN A 753 62.98 9.63 26.88
N SER A 754 62.61 8.79 27.86
CA SER A 754 63.50 8.43 28.97
C SER A 754 64.77 7.71 28.49
N LEU A 755 64.66 6.79 27.54
CA LEU A 755 65.84 6.10 26.98
C LEU A 755 66.70 7.01 26.09
N GLN A 756 66.07 7.91 25.31
CA GLN A 756 66.80 8.88 24.48
C GLN A 756 67.59 9.90 25.33
N ASP A 757 66.97 10.43 26.38
CA ASP A 757 67.62 11.34 27.32
C ASP A 757 68.82 10.67 28.00
N GLN A 758 68.67 9.38 28.32
CA GLN A 758 69.72 8.59 28.94
C GLN A 758 70.89 8.26 27.98
N GLU A 759 70.60 7.96 26.72
CA GLU A 759 71.61 7.79 25.68
C GLU A 759 72.40 9.09 25.45
N ARG A 760 71.69 10.22 25.39
CA ARG A 760 72.30 11.55 25.26
C ARG A 760 73.19 11.87 26.45
N PHE A 761 72.70 11.63 27.67
CA PHE A 761 73.46 11.81 28.91
C PHE A 761 74.77 11.00 28.90
N ASN A 762 74.70 9.71 28.54
CA ASN A 762 75.88 8.84 28.47
C ASN A 762 76.93 9.35 27.46
N LYS A 763 76.52 9.79 26.28
CA LYS A 763 77.45 10.33 25.25
C LYS A 763 78.12 11.62 25.72
N GLU A 764 77.35 12.56 26.26
CA GLU A 764 77.86 13.85 26.74
C GLU A 764 78.87 13.67 27.88
N VAL A 765 78.62 12.75 28.82
CA VAL A 765 79.49 12.51 29.97
C VAL A 765 80.80 11.82 29.57
N ILE A 766 80.78 10.80 28.69
CA ILE A 766 82.01 10.11 28.26
C ILE A 766 82.96 11.08 27.53
N VAL A 767 82.42 11.91 26.63
CA VAL A 767 83.21 12.91 25.90
C VAL A 767 83.84 13.91 26.87
N GLY A 768 83.08 14.37 27.86
CA GLY A 768 83.56 15.28 28.90
C GLY A 768 84.69 14.69 29.77
N LEU A 769 84.58 13.42 30.16
CA LEU A 769 85.55 12.75 31.04
C LEU A 769 86.86 12.36 30.36
N THR A 770 86.91 12.32 29.02
CA THR A 770 88.09 11.86 28.25
C THR A 770 89.01 13.01 27.79
N LYS A 771 88.69 14.27 28.12
CA LYS A 771 89.53 15.43 27.81
C LYS A 771 90.86 15.38 28.59
N THR A 772 91.99 15.61 27.91
CA THR A 772 93.33 15.60 28.50
C THR A 772 93.63 16.89 29.25
N LEU A 773 94.06 16.80 30.52
CA LEU A 773 94.37 17.95 31.39
C LEU A 773 95.88 18.16 31.54
N HIS A 774 96.31 19.43 31.53
CA HIS A 774 97.70 19.85 31.80
C HIS A 774 97.74 20.74 33.04
N GLU A 775 98.89 20.81 33.74
CA GLU A 775 99.07 21.69 34.90
C GLU A 775 98.84 23.16 34.49
N GLY A 776 97.83 23.81 35.10
CA GLY A 776 97.44 25.21 34.84
C GLY A 776 96.15 25.41 34.03
N ASP A 777 95.51 24.35 33.53
CA ASP A 777 94.24 24.44 32.79
C ASP A 777 93.00 24.38 33.71
N TYR A 778 92.67 25.52 34.31
CA TYR A 778 91.54 25.66 35.24
C TYR A 778 90.18 25.36 34.59
N GLN A 779 89.98 25.77 33.33
CA GLN A 779 88.71 25.61 32.63
C GLN A 779 88.47 24.15 32.24
N GLY A 780 89.50 23.45 31.75
CA GLY A 780 89.42 22.01 31.48
C GLY A 780 89.11 21.20 32.74
N LEU A 781 89.71 21.58 33.87
CA LEU A 781 89.51 20.94 35.17
C LEU A 781 88.06 21.06 35.67
N ILE A 782 87.45 22.24 35.51
CA ILE A 782 86.04 22.49 35.85
C ILE A 782 85.08 21.64 35.02
N GLU A 783 85.31 21.53 33.71
CA GLU A 783 84.47 20.72 32.85
C GLU A 783 84.50 19.24 33.28
N VAL A 784 85.69 18.69 33.49
CA VAL A 784 85.88 17.30 33.92
C VAL A 784 85.27 17.04 35.30
N MET A 785 85.49 17.92 36.28
CA MET A 785 84.86 17.81 37.61
C MET A 785 83.32 17.93 37.53
N GLY A 786 82.79 18.71 36.59
CA GLY A 786 81.35 18.89 36.38
C GLY A 786 80.68 17.64 35.82
N HIS A 787 81.37 16.94 34.92
CA HIS A 787 80.93 15.64 34.44
C HIS A 787 81.05 14.56 35.54
N LEU A 788 82.10 14.57 36.36
CA LEU A 788 82.24 13.65 37.51
C LEU A 788 81.14 13.83 38.56
N LYS A 789 80.75 15.07 38.85
CA LYS A 789 79.65 15.38 39.77
C LYS A 789 78.30 14.91 39.24
N ARG A 790 77.99 15.21 37.96
CA ARG A 790 76.76 14.76 37.31
C ARG A 790 76.59 13.25 37.36
N VAL A 791 77.67 12.49 37.10
CA VAL A 791 77.64 11.01 37.21
C VAL A 791 77.26 10.54 38.60
N LYS A 792 77.75 11.19 39.65
CA LYS A 792 77.49 10.80 41.04
C LYS A 792 76.05 11.09 41.48
N GLU A 793 75.52 12.25 41.10
CA GLU A 793 74.16 12.68 41.47
C GLU A 793 73.08 11.88 40.74
N THR A 794 73.30 11.55 39.47
CA THR A 794 72.31 10.82 38.67
C THR A 794 72.40 9.30 38.82
N GLN A 795 73.44 8.77 39.49
CA GLN A 795 73.69 7.33 39.56
C GLN A 795 72.52 6.52 40.11
N ALA A 796 71.98 6.90 41.27
CA ALA A 796 70.89 6.15 41.90
C ALA A 796 69.60 6.19 41.05
N SER A 797 69.30 7.36 40.47
CA SER A 797 68.12 7.56 39.62
C SER A 797 68.21 6.73 38.34
N ILE A 798 69.36 6.76 37.67
CA ILE A 798 69.64 6.02 36.44
C ILE A 798 69.55 4.50 36.69
N GLU A 799 70.16 4.02 37.77
CA GLU A 799 70.14 2.58 38.11
C GLU A 799 68.71 2.11 38.47
N SER A 800 67.88 2.96 39.10
CA SER A 800 66.49 2.64 39.44
C SER A 800 65.48 2.76 38.28
N MET A 801 65.83 3.45 37.19
CA MET A 801 64.90 3.77 36.09
C MET A 801 64.72 2.59 35.10
N PHE A 802 65.74 1.76 34.90
CA PHE A 802 65.70 0.73 33.86
C PHE A 802 64.72 -0.41 34.13
N GLU A 803 64.46 -0.75 35.40
CA GLU A 803 63.56 -1.87 35.74
C GLU A 803 62.08 -1.52 35.49
N PRO A 804 61.55 -0.37 35.98
CA PRO A 804 60.18 0.05 35.65
C PRO A 804 59.96 0.27 34.14
N LEU A 805 61.00 0.71 33.41
CA LEU A 805 60.92 0.87 31.96
C LEU A 805 60.81 -0.48 31.23
N LYS A 806 61.44 -1.57 31.74
CA LYS A 806 61.22 -2.92 31.18
C LYS A 806 59.80 -3.39 31.42
N GLU A 807 59.29 -3.24 32.65
CA GLU A 807 57.93 -3.60 33.01
C GLU A 807 56.90 -2.86 32.14
N THR A 808 57.12 -1.57 31.83
CA THR A 808 56.26 -0.81 30.90
C THR A 808 56.32 -1.32 29.45
N VAL A 809 57.48 -1.80 28.99
CA VAL A 809 57.64 -2.37 27.64
C VAL A 809 56.96 -3.73 27.54
N GLU A 810 57.10 -4.58 28.56
CA GLU A 810 56.40 -5.87 28.64
C GLU A 810 54.89 -5.69 28.64
N LEU A 811 54.36 -4.73 29.42
CA LEU A 811 52.94 -4.40 29.41
C LEU A 811 52.46 -3.92 28.02
N LEU A 812 53.23 -3.06 27.34
CA LEU A 812 52.89 -2.59 26.00
C LEU A 812 52.87 -3.73 24.96
N MET A 813 53.74 -4.73 25.10
CA MET A 813 53.71 -5.93 24.26
C MET A 813 52.48 -6.81 24.50
N ASP A 814 52.02 -6.93 25.76
CA ASP A 814 50.79 -7.68 26.08
C ASP A 814 49.56 -7.08 25.37
N TYR A 815 49.55 -5.77 25.11
CA TYR A 815 48.50 -5.07 24.35
C TYR A 815 48.79 -4.95 22.83
N GLY A 816 49.81 -5.63 22.33
CA GLY A 816 50.15 -5.70 20.90
C GLY A 816 50.81 -4.44 20.31
N GLN A 817 51.42 -3.59 21.15
CA GLN A 817 52.22 -2.44 20.71
C GLN A 817 53.71 -2.82 20.69
N GLU A 818 54.25 -3.04 19.48
CA GLU A 818 55.69 -3.29 19.29
C GLU A 818 56.44 -1.95 19.21
N LEU A 819 57.37 -1.73 20.15
CA LEU A 819 58.28 -0.59 20.09
C LEU A 819 59.39 -0.87 19.07
N PRO A 820 59.96 0.17 18.43
CA PRO A 820 61.02 -0.02 17.45
C PRO A 820 62.21 -0.81 18.00
N ASP A 821 62.84 -1.64 17.16
CA ASP A 821 64.06 -2.41 17.51
C ASP A 821 65.17 -1.52 18.10
N GLU A 822 65.21 -0.24 17.72
CA GLU A 822 66.12 0.75 18.28
C GLU A 822 65.91 1.01 19.78
N VAL A 823 64.66 0.98 20.26
CA VAL A 823 64.29 1.16 21.68
C VAL A 823 64.67 -0.09 22.47
N HIS A 824 64.42 -1.28 21.92
CA HIS A 824 64.83 -2.55 22.52
C HIS A 824 66.37 -2.67 22.59
N ALA A 825 67.07 -2.33 21.52
CA ALA A 825 68.53 -2.28 21.50
C ALA A 825 69.06 -1.31 22.56
N LYS A 826 68.49 -0.10 22.64
CA LYS A 826 68.84 0.91 23.67
C LYS A 826 68.70 0.37 25.08
N LEU A 827 67.64 -0.38 25.36
CA LEU A 827 67.38 -0.94 26.69
C LEU A 827 68.42 -2.00 27.11
N GLU A 828 69.01 -2.71 26.15
CA GLU A 828 70.05 -3.72 26.40
C GLU A 828 71.47 -3.13 26.51
N TYR A 829 71.86 -2.20 25.63
CA TYR A 829 73.24 -1.66 25.63
C TYR A 829 73.46 -0.44 26.55
N LEU A 830 72.43 0.35 26.88
CA LEU A 830 72.58 1.54 27.73
C LEU A 830 73.06 1.22 29.16
N PRO A 831 72.63 0.12 29.82
CA PRO A 831 73.19 -0.31 31.09
C PRO A 831 74.69 -0.66 31.01
N GLU A 832 75.14 -1.27 29.91
CA GLU A 832 76.56 -1.58 29.69
C GLU A 832 77.38 -0.30 29.48
N HIS A 833 76.84 0.64 28.69
CA HIS A 833 77.45 1.96 28.48
C HIS A 833 77.53 2.77 29.79
N TRP A 834 76.51 2.70 30.65
CA TRP A 834 76.54 3.31 31.99
C TRP A 834 77.64 2.73 32.87
N ASN A 835 77.84 1.40 32.84
CA ASN A 835 78.95 0.76 33.55
C ASN A 835 80.33 1.22 33.05
N LYS A 836 80.46 1.49 31.74
CA LYS A 836 81.68 2.08 31.16
C LYS A 836 81.91 3.51 31.64
N VAL A 837 80.87 4.35 31.68
CA VAL A 837 80.91 5.71 32.26
C VAL A 837 81.41 5.65 33.71
N LYS A 838 80.85 4.75 34.53
CA LYS A 838 81.23 4.57 35.94
C LYS A 838 82.71 4.25 36.10
N ARG A 839 83.25 3.31 35.31
CA ARG A 839 84.69 2.95 35.35
C ARG A 839 85.59 4.11 34.92
N THR A 840 85.26 4.80 33.83
CA THR A 840 86.04 5.96 33.35
C THR A 840 85.99 7.11 34.36
N SER A 841 84.85 7.36 34.99
CA SER A 841 84.71 8.40 36.03
C SER A 841 85.62 8.15 37.24
N LEU A 842 85.73 6.89 37.69
CA LEU A 842 86.58 6.52 38.83
C LEU A 842 88.07 6.72 38.52
N LEU A 843 88.52 6.37 37.30
CA LEU A 843 89.90 6.56 36.86
C LEU A 843 90.26 8.04 36.75
N VAL A 844 89.38 8.85 36.14
CA VAL A 844 89.59 10.29 35.98
C VAL A 844 89.59 11.00 37.33
N LYS A 845 88.73 10.59 38.27
CA LYS A 845 88.73 11.12 39.65
C LYS A 845 90.08 10.91 40.36
N GLN A 846 90.76 9.79 40.14
CA GLN A 846 92.09 9.55 40.74
C GLN A 846 93.18 10.43 40.14
N ASN A 847 93.15 10.67 38.82
CA ASN A 847 94.16 11.48 38.11
C ASN A 847 94.07 12.97 38.46
N VAL A 848 92.88 13.45 38.83
CA VAL A 848 92.59 14.87 39.02
C VAL A 848 92.66 15.33 40.49
N ALA A 849 92.79 14.38 41.43
CA ALA A 849 92.69 14.64 42.87
C ALA A 849 93.73 15.65 43.43
N SER A 850 94.96 15.68 42.91
CA SER A 850 95.98 16.64 43.36
C SER A 850 95.69 18.07 42.90
N LEU A 851 95.20 18.25 41.67
CA LEU A 851 94.78 19.54 41.11
C LEU A 851 93.52 20.06 41.80
N GLN A 852 92.58 19.15 42.14
CA GLN A 852 91.38 19.47 42.90
C GLN A 852 91.71 20.05 44.29
N ALA A 853 92.71 19.49 44.99
CA ALA A 853 93.11 19.93 46.33
C ALA A 853 93.72 21.35 46.34
N HIS A 854 94.43 21.75 45.29
CA HIS A 854 95.03 23.08 45.18
C HIS A 854 93.98 24.16 44.95
N GLU A 855 93.07 23.93 44.00
CA GLU A 855 91.99 24.88 43.68
C GLU A 855 90.95 24.99 44.81
N ALA A 856 90.74 23.92 45.58
CA ALA A 856 89.86 23.94 46.75
C ALA A 856 90.26 25.00 47.80
N VAL A 857 91.57 25.22 48.00
CA VAL A 857 92.08 26.25 48.91
C VAL A 857 91.81 27.66 48.37
N LEU A 858 91.99 27.85 47.06
CA LEU A 858 91.78 29.14 46.39
C LEU A 858 90.31 29.59 46.42
N ILE A 859 89.38 28.64 46.28
CA ILE A 859 87.93 28.87 46.40
C ILE A 859 87.55 29.32 47.81
N HIS A 860 88.21 28.78 48.85
CA HIS A 860 87.91 29.18 50.23
C HIS A 860 88.27 30.65 50.51
N THR A 861 89.39 31.13 49.96
CA THR A 861 89.78 32.55 50.04
C THR A 861 88.77 33.46 49.35
N ARG A 862 88.30 33.10 48.14
CA ARG A 862 87.28 33.88 47.42
C ARG A 862 85.93 33.95 48.14
N CYS A 863 85.57 32.90 48.90
CA CYS A 863 84.37 32.91 49.74
C CYS A 863 84.45 34.00 50.84
N GLN A 864 85.63 34.23 51.42
CA GLN A 864 85.81 35.27 52.45
C GLN A 864 85.73 36.69 51.86
N GLU A 865 86.30 36.89 50.66
CA GLU A 865 86.21 38.17 49.95
C GLU A 865 84.77 38.51 49.57
N PHE A 866 83.99 37.52 49.11
CA PHE A 866 82.59 37.69 48.77
C PHE A 866 81.71 38.03 49.99
N GLU A 867 81.99 37.44 51.17
CA GLU A 867 81.28 37.74 52.41
C GLU A 867 81.36 39.24 52.76
N THR A 868 82.55 39.81 52.63
CA THR A 868 82.79 41.24 52.93
C THR A 868 82.03 42.16 51.95
N LYS A 869 82.07 41.84 50.65
CA LYS A 869 81.32 42.60 49.62
C LYS A 869 79.80 42.57 49.86
N LEU A 870 79.29 41.44 50.34
CA LEU A 870 77.86 41.25 50.58
C LEU A 870 77.34 42.09 51.76
N GLU A 871 78.13 42.22 52.83
CA GLU A 871 77.80 43.08 53.96
C GLU A 871 77.66 44.55 53.52
N GLU A 872 78.61 45.06 52.75
CA GLU A 872 78.59 46.44 52.22
C GLU A 872 77.41 46.70 51.27
N PHE A 873 77.02 45.70 50.47
CA PHE A 873 75.86 45.81 49.58
C PHE A 873 74.53 45.85 50.34
N SER A 874 74.36 44.97 51.34
CA SER A 874 73.14 44.88 52.16
C SER A 874 72.81 46.21 52.86
N GLU A 875 73.81 46.91 53.39
CA GLU A 875 73.63 48.23 54.01
C GLU A 875 73.17 49.29 53.01
N ARG A 876 73.74 49.31 51.79
CA ARG A 876 73.34 50.25 50.73
C ARG A 876 71.93 49.97 50.21
N PHE A 877 71.56 48.70 50.02
CA PHE A 877 70.24 48.30 49.55
C PHE A 877 69.12 48.81 50.47
N ARG A 878 69.29 48.70 51.79
CA ARG A 878 68.30 49.15 52.79
C ARG A 878 68.11 50.67 52.88
N GLN A 879 68.99 51.46 52.26
CA GLN A 879 68.88 52.93 52.21
C GLN A 879 68.25 53.44 50.91
N GLN A 880 67.88 52.56 49.98
CA GLN A 880 67.29 52.96 48.70
C GLN A 880 65.87 53.53 48.87
N SER A 881 65.48 54.41 47.95
CA SER A 881 64.16 55.06 47.91
C SER A 881 62.98 54.08 47.75
N LEU A 882 63.25 52.82 47.39
CA LEU A 882 62.29 51.74 47.17
C LEU A 882 61.42 51.40 48.38
N PHE A 883 61.92 51.65 49.58
CA PHE A 883 61.20 51.34 50.82
C PHE A 883 60.19 52.44 51.23
N TYR A 884 60.17 53.57 50.50
CA TYR A 884 59.32 54.73 50.79
C TYR A 884 58.20 54.90 49.77
N PHE A 885 56.99 55.27 50.21
CA PHE A 885 55.82 55.40 49.33
C PHE A 885 55.96 56.50 48.26
N THR A 886 56.85 57.48 48.48
CA THR A 886 57.06 58.64 47.60
C THR A 886 57.96 58.37 46.39
N CYS A 887 58.30 57.11 46.08
CA CYS A 887 59.16 56.78 44.95
C CYS A 887 58.44 57.07 43.61
N GLU A 888 59.00 57.97 42.79
CA GLU A 888 58.41 58.34 41.49
C GLU A 888 58.57 57.23 40.43
N ASN A 889 59.72 56.55 40.40
CA ASN A 889 60.04 55.47 39.46
C ASN A 889 60.43 54.17 40.18
N PRO A 890 59.46 53.46 40.81
CA PRO A 890 59.73 52.27 41.61
C PRO A 890 60.30 51.11 40.78
N TYR A 891 59.86 50.94 39.53
CA TYR A 891 60.32 49.83 38.68
C TYR A 891 61.75 50.02 38.15
N GLU A 892 62.19 51.25 37.88
CA GLU A 892 63.59 51.51 37.47
C GLU A 892 64.54 51.23 38.64
N ALA A 893 64.23 51.73 39.83
CA ALA A 893 65.01 51.46 41.03
C ALA A 893 64.96 49.97 41.43
N LEU A 894 63.82 49.28 41.26
CA LEU A 894 63.71 47.83 41.48
C LEU A 894 64.59 47.08 40.48
N THR A 895 64.61 47.52 39.22
CA THR A 895 65.44 46.90 38.18
C THR A 895 66.92 47.10 38.47
N GLU A 896 67.35 48.30 38.86
CA GLU A 896 68.73 48.58 39.23
C GLU A 896 69.17 47.74 40.45
N ALA A 897 68.37 47.73 41.51
CA ALA A 897 68.64 46.91 42.69
C ALA A 897 68.60 45.40 42.38
N GLN A 898 67.71 44.96 41.50
CA GLN A 898 67.62 43.58 41.05
C GLN A 898 68.82 43.20 40.18
N THR A 899 69.33 44.09 39.34
CA THR A 899 70.57 43.85 38.59
C THR A 899 71.78 43.74 39.50
N GLU A 900 71.91 44.57 40.54
CA GLU A 900 72.99 44.43 41.52
C GLU A 900 72.87 43.13 42.34
N ILE A 901 71.66 42.74 42.73
CA ILE A 901 71.42 41.44 43.40
C ILE A 901 71.73 40.28 42.46
N GLU A 902 71.36 40.37 41.18
CA GLU A 902 71.62 39.32 40.20
C GLU A 902 73.12 39.18 39.94
N LEU A 903 73.88 40.28 39.87
CA LEU A 903 75.36 40.23 39.81
C LEU A 903 75.95 39.54 41.05
N MET A 904 75.45 39.85 42.25
CA MET A 904 75.89 39.17 43.49
C MET A 904 75.48 37.69 43.53
N LYS A 905 74.31 37.33 43.00
CA LYS A 905 73.88 35.94 42.82
C LYS A 905 74.71 35.23 41.77
N GLU A 906 75.07 35.88 40.68
CA GLU A 906 75.95 35.34 39.63
C GLU A 906 77.31 35.03 40.23
N GLU A 907 77.92 35.95 40.98
CA GLU A 907 79.20 35.71 41.68
C GLU A 907 79.06 34.58 42.73
N LEU A 908 77.95 34.51 43.49
CA LEU A 908 77.69 33.42 44.45
C LEU A 908 77.42 32.07 43.75
N THR A 909 76.67 32.06 42.66
CA THR A 909 76.37 30.83 41.90
C THR A 909 77.63 30.33 41.21
N GLU A 910 78.50 31.22 40.74
CA GLU A 910 79.82 30.86 40.25
C GLU A 910 80.69 30.27 41.37
N LEU A 911 80.73 30.89 42.54
CA LEU A 911 81.43 30.39 43.73
C LEU A 911 80.87 29.06 44.24
N LYS A 912 79.54 28.89 44.27
CA LYS A 912 78.87 27.62 44.64
C LYS A 912 79.04 26.56 43.58
N ARG A 913 79.08 26.93 42.30
CA ARG A 913 79.38 26.03 41.18
C ARG A 913 80.80 25.52 41.34
N PHE A 914 81.77 26.41 41.56
CA PHE A 914 83.16 26.04 41.84
C PHE A 914 83.28 25.23 43.14
N GLY A 915 82.69 25.64 44.24
CA GLY A 915 82.73 24.89 45.50
C GLY A 915 82.08 23.50 45.36
N GLY A 916 80.93 23.41 44.69
CA GLY A 916 80.27 22.16 44.40
C GLY A 916 81.04 21.26 43.43
N LEU A 917 81.78 21.83 42.47
CA LEU A 917 82.67 21.12 41.55
C LEU A 917 83.87 20.52 42.28
N PHE A 918 84.47 21.27 43.21
CA PHE A 918 85.70 20.91 43.90
C PHE A 918 85.47 20.25 45.27
N GLU A 919 84.22 19.97 45.65
CA GLU A 919 83.81 19.41 46.96
C GLU A 919 84.16 20.32 48.16
N VAL A 920 84.21 21.65 47.95
CA VAL A 920 84.38 22.67 49.00
C VAL A 920 83.01 23.18 49.44
N ASN A 921 82.79 23.19 50.75
CA ASN A 921 81.54 23.69 51.32
C ASN A 921 81.55 25.23 51.33
N VAL A 922 80.79 25.84 50.42
CA VAL A 922 80.58 27.30 50.38
C VAL A 922 79.49 27.66 51.41
N PRO A 923 79.76 28.58 52.35
CA PRO A 923 78.76 29.02 53.31
C PRO A 923 77.50 29.55 52.63
N ASP A 924 76.34 29.26 53.22
CA ASP A 924 75.08 29.84 52.78
C ASP A 924 74.97 31.26 53.34
N TYR A 925 75.31 32.26 52.52
CA TYR A 925 75.22 33.65 52.91
C TYR A 925 73.77 34.09 53.13
N LYS A 926 73.36 34.16 54.40
CA LYS A 926 72.00 34.51 54.81
C LYS A 926 71.60 35.94 54.38
N LEU A 927 72.57 36.85 54.31
CA LEU A 927 72.36 38.26 53.92
C LEU A 927 71.89 38.39 52.46
N LEU A 928 72.44 37.60 51.53
CA LEU A 928 72.01 37.64 50.13
C LEU A 928 70.61 37.07 49.95
N LYS A 929 70.32 35.94 50.63
CA LYS A 929 68.97 35.36 50.63
C LYS A 929 67.94 36.33 51.20
N ALA A 930 68.30 37.09 52.24
CA ALA A 930 67.46 38.15 52.79
C ALA A 930 67.22 39.27 51.76
N CYS A 931 68.25 39.80 51.10
CA CYS A 931 68.09 40.84 50.06
C CYS A 931 67.23 40.35 48.87
N CYS A 932 67.39 39.09 48.45
CA CYS A 932 66.58 38.47 47.40
C CYS A 932 65.10 38.35 47.81
N LYS A 933 64.84 38.01 49.08
CA LYS A 933 63.50 37.97 49.63
C LYS A 933 62.92 39.38 49.69
N GLU A 934 63.66 40.33 50.27
CA GLU A 934 63.27 41.74 50.41
C GLU A 934 62.93 42.37 49.05
N ILE A 935 63.69 42.12 47.97
CA ILE A 935 63.37 42.68 46.64
C ILE A 935 62.16 42.03 45.96
N SER A 936 61.96 40.72 46.10
CA SER A 936 60.76 40.05 45.58
C SER A 936 59.52 40.56 46.31
N LEU A 937 59.62 40.69 47.64
CA LEU A 937 58.57 41.25 48.49
C LEU A 937 58.30 42.73 48.15
N LEU A 938 59.34 43.53 47.87
CA LEU A 938 59.18 44.91 47.40
C LEU A 938 58.50 44.98 46.03
N LYS A 939 58.83 44.08 45.10
CA LYS A 939 58.16 44.00 43.80
C LYS A 939 56.68 43.66 43.97
N GLU A 940 56.36 42.64 44.76
CA GLU A 940 54.96 42.29 45.08
C GLU A 940 54.21 43.49 45.69
N LEU A 941 54.85 44.21 46.62
CA LEU A 941 54.26 45.40 47.22
C LEU A 941 54.03 46.51 46.19
N TRP A 942 55.02 46.81 45.34
CA TRP A 942 54.89 47.84 44.31
C TRP A 942 53.95 47.45 43.17
N ASP A 943 53.81 46.16 42.85
CA ASP A 943 52.79 45.65 41.94
C ASP A 943 51.38 45.81 42.52
N MET A 944 51.21 45.58 43.84
CA MET A 944 49.95 45.88 44.52
C MET A 944 49.68 47.40 44.56
N ILE A 945 50.70 48.23 44.81
CA ILE A 945 50.57 49.69 44.75
C ILE A 945 50.17 50.15 43.34
N SER A 946 50.79 49.62 42.29
CA SER A 946 50.50 49.99 40.90
C SER A 946 49.13 49.50 40.45
N LEU A 947 48.71 48.29 40.84
CA LEU A 947 47.37 47.76 40.60
C LEU A 947 46.29 48.63 41.25
N VAL A 948 46.46 48.96 42.53
CA VAL A 948 45.51 49.84 43.24
C VAL A 948 45.50 51.21 42.57
N ASN A 949 46.65 51.79 42.22
CA ASN A 949 46.72 53.08 41.52
C ASN A 949 46.07 53.07 40.13
N ARG A 950 46.19 51.98 39.37
CA ARG A 950 45.56 51.83 38.05
C ARG A 950 44.04 51.76 38.17
N ASN A 951 43.53 50.89 39.06
CA ASN A 951 42.09 50.77 39.29
C ASN A 951 41.49 52.08 39.82
N MET A 952 42.23 52.77 40.70
CA MET A 952 41.86 54.12 41.14
C MET A 952 41.90 55.15 40.00
N GLY A 953 42.83 55.02 39.05
CA GLY A 953 42.90 55.83 37.85
C GLY A 953 41.69 55.65 36.94
N GLU A 954 41.28 54.39 36.73
CA GLU A 954 40.08 54.05 35.97
C GLU A 954 38.82 54.61 36.66
N TRP A 955 38.67 54.38 37.98
CA TRP A 955 37.54 54.91 38.74
C TRP A 955 37.46 56.43 38.69
N LYS A 956 38.59 57.16 38.76
CA LYS A 956 38.60 58.63 38.64
C LYS A 956 37.95 59.13 37.34
N THR A 957 37.94 58.34 36.27
CA THR A 957 37.33 58.72 34.97
C THR A 957 35.83 58.40 34.87
N THR A 958 35.28 57.62 35.81
CA THR A 958 33.87 57.22 35.77
C THR A 958 32.94 58.41 35.99
N LEU A 959 31.87 58.51 35.19
CA LEU A 959 30.87 59.58 35.28
C LEU A 959 29.92 59.34 36.45
N TRP A 960 29.46 60.41 37.12
CA TRP A 960 28.57 60.38 38.30
C TRP A 960 27.37 59.43 38.18
N LYS A 961 26.72 59.37 36.99
CA LYS A 961 25.57 58.49 36.74
C LYS A 961 25.91 56.99 36.72
N ASN A 962 27.16 56.65 36.42
CA ASN A 962 27.65 55.29 36.22
C ASN A 962 28.54 54.84 37.39
N ILE A 963 28.58 55.60 38.49
CA ILE A 963 29.34 55.21 39.68
C ILE A 963 28.54 54.13 40.42
N ASP A 964 29.03 52.91 40.34
CA ASP A 964 28.59 51.81 41.20
C ASP A 964 29.42 51.81 42.48
N VAL A 965 28.85 52.32 43.56
CA VAL A 965 29.56 52.47 44.84
C VAL A 965 29.76 51.12 45.53
N GLU A 966 28.85 50.16 45.35
CA GLU A 966 28.95 48.84 45.99
C GLU A 966 30.02 47.98 45.34
N ASP A 967 30.12 48.01 44.01
CA ASP A 967 31.17 47.29 43.27
C ASP A 967 32.56 47.87 43.58
N MET A 968 32.71 49.19 43.50
CA MET A 968 33.97 49.85 43.87
C MET A 968 34.36 49.58 45.34
N ARG A 969 33.40 49.60 46.27
CA ARG A 969 33.63 49.29 47.68
C ARG A 969 34.05 47.85 47.90
N MET A 970 33.44 46.90 47.18
CA MET A 970 33.82 45.50 47.21
C MET A 970 35.29 45.35 46.77
N HIS A 971 35.68 45.98 45.66
CA HIS A 971 37.06 45.96 45.18
C HIS A 971 38.07 46.58 46.17
N ILE A 972 37.77 47.74 46.78
CA ILE A 972 38.65 48.31 47.84
C ILE A 972 38.74 47.39 49.06
N THR A 973 37.64 46.75 49.44
CA THR A 973 37.60 45.81 50.58
C THR A 973 38.42 44.55 50.28
N ILE A 974 38.42 44.08 49.04
CA ILE A 974 39.29 43.00 48.56
C ILE A 974 40.75 43.45 48.65
N PHE A 975 41.13 44.63 48.13
CA PHE A 975 42.51 45.13 48.26
C PHE A 975 42.95 45.27 49.73
N ALA A 976 42.06 45.71 50.62
CA ALA A 976 42.33 45.79 52.07
C ALA A 976 42.54 44.40 52.71
N LYS A 977 41.92 43.34 52.18
CA LYS A 977 42.18 41.96 52.60
C LYS A 977 43.48 41.45 52.00
N ASP A 978 43.74 41.68 50.73
CA ASP A 978 44.92 41.21 50.02
C ASP A 978 46.21 41.77 50.64
N ILE A 979 46.21 43.05 51.00
CA ILE A 979 47.35 43.68 51.69
C ILE A 979 47.59 43.11 53.09
N LYS A 980 46.57 42.55 53.74
CA LYS A 980 46.74 41.85 55.04
C LYS A 980 47.34 40.45 54.88
N VAL A 981 47.13 39.81 53.72
CA VAL A 981 47.69 38.50 53.36
C VAL A 981 49.18 38.61 52.99
N LEU A 982 49.65 39.78 52.52
CA LEU A 982 51.07 40.05 52.26
C LEU A 982 51.96 39.75 53.49
N ASP A 983 53.23 39.39 53.22
CA ASP A 983 54.19 38.99 54.25
C ASP A 983 54.31 40.04 55.36
N LYS A 984 54.40 39.58 56.61
CA LYS A 984 54.49 40.43 57.80
C LYS A 984 55.72 41.34 57.76
N GLU A 985 56.79 40.94 57.08
CA GLU A 985 58.01 41.73 56.92
C GLU A 985 57.77 43.04 56.16
N MET A 986 56.82 43.09 55.22
CA MET A 986 56.52 44.29 54.44
C MET A 986 55.89 45.42 55.27
N ARG A 987 55.25 45.09 56.40
CA ARG A 987 54.55 46.05 57.26
C ARG A 987 55.48 47.06 57.93
N ALA A 988 56.75 46.72 58.05
CA ALA A 988 57.77 47.60 58.59
C ALA A 988 58.19 48.69 57.59
N TRP A 989 57.80 48.57 56.32
CA TRP A 989 58.18 49.50 55.26
C TRP A 989 57.15 50.63 55.12
N ASP A 990 57.65 51.82 54.82
CA ASP A 990 56.83 53.02 54.64
C ASP A 990 55.92 52.87 53.41
N ALA A 991 56.39 52.21 52.35
CA ALA A 991 55.58 51.87 51.17
C ALA A 991 54.28 51.11 51.50
N TYR A 992 54.30 50.17 52.46
CA TYR A 992 53.11 49.43 52.90
C TYR A 992 52.16 50.32 53.69
N SER A 993 52.70 51.09 54.62
CA SER A 993 51.93 52.04 55.43
C SER A 993 51.24 53.10 54.57
N GLY A 994 51.91 53.56 53.51
CA GLY A 994 51.36 54.48 52.52
C GLY A 994 50.19 53.88 51.72
N LEU A 995 50.31 52.62 51.29
CA LEU A 995 49.25 51.90 50.59
C LEU A 995 48.02 51.65 51.48
N GLU A 996 48.23 51.21 52.72
CA GLU A 996 47.15 50.99 53.70
C GLU A 996 46.38 52.28 53.98
N SER A 997 47.11 53.39 54.19
CA SER A 997 46.50 54.72 54.37
C SER A 997 45.69 55.15 53.15
N MET A 998 46.21 54.94 51.93
CA MET A 998 45.49 55.27 50.69
C MET A 998 44.17 54.50 50.58
N ILE A 999 44.17 53.20 50.83
CA ILE A 999 42.96 52.36 50.76
C ILE A 999 41.91 52.74 51.79
N ASN A 1000 42.34 53.00 53.03
CA ASN A 1000 41.42 53.43 54.08
C ASN A 1000 40.77 54.79 53.73
N ASN A 1001 41.54 55.76 53.24
CA ASN A 1001 41.01 57.06 52.84
C ASN A 1001 40.00 56.96 51.68
N GLN A 1002 40.22 56.03 50.74
CA GLN A 1002 39.30 55.79 49.63
C GLN A 1002 38.03 55.06 50.07
N LEU A 1003 38.12 54.13 51.03
CA LEU A 1003 36.95 53.46 51.60
C LEU A 1003 36.00 54.46 52.27
N THR A 1004 36.54 55.40 53.06
CA THR A 1004 35.77 56.48 53.68
C THR A 1004 35.20 57.46 52.64
N SER A 1005 35.97 57.76 51.58
CA SER A 1005 35.50 58.62 50.49
C SER A 1005 34.38 57.97 49.65
N LEU A 1006 34.40 56.64 49.44
CA LEU A 1006 33.29 55.94 48.77
C LEU A 1006 32.03 55.89 49.64
N GLN A 1007 32.18 55.68 50.95
CA GLN A 1007 31.04 55.66 51.88
C GLN A 1007 30.28 57.01 51.85
N THR A 1008 31.01 58.12 51.85
CA THR A 1008 30.42 59.47 51.73
C THR A 1008 29.79 59.73 50.36
N VAL A 1009 30.35 59.18 49.28
CA VAL A 1009 29.75 59.23 47.93
C VAL A 1009 28.44 58.44 47.85
N ALA A 1010 28.32 57.29 48.54
CA ALA A 1010 27.08 56.52 48.63
C ALA A 1010 25.94 57.37 49.23
N GLU A 1011 26.22 58.11 50.31
CA GLU A 1011 25.23 59.00 50.93
C GLU A 1011 24.82 60.15 50.00
N LEU A 1012 25.76 60.66 49.21
CA LEU A 1012 25.52 61.73 48.23
C LEU A 1012 24.72 61.27 46.98
N GLN A 1013 24.52 59.98 46.75
CA GLN A 1013 23.62 59.48 45.70
C GLN A 1013 22.13 59.55 46.09
N ASN A 1014 21.80 59.94 47.32
CA ASN A 1014 20.41 60.00 47.78
C ASN A 1014 19.56 60.96 46.92
N PRO A 1015 18.43 60.51 46.34
CA PRO A 1015 17.60 61.32 45.44
C PRO A 1015 16.92 62.52 46.12
N ALA A 1016 16.92 62.59 47.46
CA ALA A 1016 16.43 63.75 48.21
C ALA A 1016 17.30 64.99 48.05
N LEU A 1017 18.53 64.85 47.55
CA LEU A 1017 19.44 65.97 47.34
C LEU A 1017 18.98 66.84 46.16
N ARG A 1018 18.97 68.16 46.40
CA ARG A 1018 18.61 69.20 45.44
C ARG A 1018 19.79 70.15 45.30
N HIS A 1019 19.77 71.02 44.30
CA HIS A 1019 20.87 71.96 44.04
C HIS A 1019 21.33 72.73 45.31
N ARG A 1020 20.40 73.11 46.19
CA ARG A 1020 20.69 73.78 47.47
C ARG A 1020 21.56 72.96 48.44
N HIS A 1021 21.40 71.64 48.46
CA HIS A 1021 22.20 70.74 49.30
C HIS A 1021 23.63 70.63 48.75
N TRP A 1022 23.80 70.62 47.43
CA TRP A 1022 25.11 70.70 46.78
C TRP A 1022 25.82 72.04 47.06
N LEU A 1023 25.07 73.15 47.17
CA LEU A 1023 25.60 74.43 47.63
C LEU A 1023 26.05 74.41 49.10
N GLN A 1024 25.29 73.76 49.98
CA GLN A 1024 25.69 73.57 51.39
C GLN A 1024 26.96 72.72 51.50
N LEU A 1025 27.08 71.68 50.66
CA LEU A 1025 28.28 70.83 50.60
C LEU A 1025 29.52 71.60 50.10
N MET A 1026 29.37 72.45 49.09
CA MET A 1026 30.47 73.33 48.62
C MET A 1026 30.94 74.31 49.69
N VAL A 1027 30.01 74.82 50.51
CA VAL A 1027 30.36 75.73 51.61
C VAL A 1027 31.11 74.99 52.70
N ALA A 1028 30.68 73.78 53.07
CA ALA A 1028 31.34 72.95 54.07
C ALA A 1028 32.76 72.53 53.63
N THR A 1029 32.90 72.06 52.39
CA THR A 1029 34.18 71.57 51.83
C THR A 1029 35.10 72.71 51.37
N LYS A 1030 34.60 73.95 51.23
CA LYS A 1030 35.31 75.13 50.71
C LYS A 1030 35.84 74.97 49.27
N VAL A 1031 35.37 73.97 48.53
CA VAL A 1031 35.72 73.73 47.12
C VAL A 1031 34.53 74.10 46.25
N ARG A 1032 34.78 74.88 45.18
CA ARG A 1032 33.74 75.26 44.21
C ARG A 1032 33.56 74.14 43.20
N PHE A 1033 32.33 73.67 43.05
CA PHE A 1033 32.02 72.54 42.20
C PHE A 1033 30.59 72.64 41.65
N GLU A 1034 30.42 72.48 40.33
CA GLU A 1034 29.08 72.42 39.71
C GLU A 1034 28.73 70.97 39.37
N MET A 1035 27.66 70.44 39.97
CA MET A 1035 27.08 69.16 39.59
C MET A 1035 26.52 69.26 38.17
N SER A 1036 27.15 68.57 37.23
CA SER A 1036 26.68 68.47 35.84
C SER A 1036 26.70 67.02 35.38
N ASP A 1037 26.04 66.70 34.27
CA ASP A 1037 26.04 65.35 33.68
C ASP A 1037 27.45 64.85 33.27
N LYS A 1038 28.48 65.73 33.33
CA LYS A 1038 29.88 65.42 33.01
C LYS A 1038 30.76 65.23 34.24
N THR A 1039 30.22 65.40 35.46
CA THR A 1039 30.98 65.22 36.70
C THR A 1039 31.52 63.79 36.77
N THR A 1040 32.81 63.65 37.07
CA THR A 1040 33.45 62.35 37.28
C THR A 1040 33.70 62.06 38.76
N PHE A 1041 33.88 60.79 39.12
CA PHE A 1041 34.30 60.38 40.46
C PHE A 1041 35.62 61.06 40.88
N GLY A 1042 36.54 61.29 39.94
CA GLY A 1042 37.77 62.02 40.19
C GLY A 1042 37.56 63.47 40.63
N ASP A 1043 36.51 64.13 40.14
CA ASP A 1043 36.15 65.49 40.58
C ASP A 1043 35.55 65.50 41.99
N LEU A 1044 34.92 64.41 42.42
CA LEU A 1044 34.39 64.24 43.77
C LEU A 1044 35.48 63.89 44.79
N LEU A 1045 36.49 63.11 44.39
CA LEU A 1045 37.64 62.83 45.23
C LEU A 1045 38.48 64.10 45.53
N LYS A 1046 38.47 65.11 44.64
CA LYS A 1046 39.11 66.43 44.91
C LYS A 1046 38.48 67.18 46.09
N LEU A 1047 37.25 66.81 46.49
CA LEU A 1047 36.56 67.39 47.64
C LEU A 1047 37.09 66.84 48.98
N ASN A 1048 37.99 65.84 48.96
CA ASN A 1048 38.55 65.19 50.14
C ASN A 1048 37.45 64.75 51.14
N LEU A 1049 36.43 64.06 50.63
CA LEU A 1049 35.22 63.71 51.36
C LEU A 1049 35.48 62.88 52.62
N HIS A 1050 36.59 62.13 52.68
CA HIS A 1050 37.03 61.40 53.88
C HIS A 1050 37.28 62.29 55.11
N ASN A 1051 37.52 63.59 54.94
CA ASN A 1051 37.69 64.53 56.07
C ASN A 1051 36.39 65.22 56.50
N PHE A 1052 35.29 65.02 55.76
CA PHE A 1052 34.02 65.74 55.93
C PHE A 1052 32.81 64.80 55.95
N GLU A 1053 32.99 63.57 56.42
CA GLU A 1053 31.97 62.52 56.44
C GLU A 1053 30.75 62.91 57.29
N GLU A 1054 30.98 63.46 58.49
CA GLU A 1054 29.89 63.90 59.37
C GLU A 1054 29.09 65.06 58.75
N GLU A 1055 29.75 66.01 58.08
CA GLU A 1055 29.07 67.12 57.42
C GLU A 1055 28.23 66.67 56.23
N VAL A 1056 28.73 65.72 55.43
CA VAL A 1056 27.99 65.11 54.31
C VAL A 1056 26.73 64.43 54.83
N HIS A 1057 26.87 63.58 55.85
CA HIS A 1057 25.76 62.85 56.45
C HIS A 1057 24.65 63.78 56.95
N ASN A 1058 25.03 64.84 57.67
CA ASN A 1058 24.08 65.83 58.20
C ASN A 1058 23.32 66.57 57.08
N ILE A 1059 23.97 66.87 55.95
CA ILE A 1059 23.33 67.51 54.79
C ILE A 1059 22.35 66.56 54.11
N VAL A 1060 22.71 65.28 53.96
CA VAL A 1060 21.84 64.26 53.38
C VAL A 1060 20.61 64.02 54.27
N GLU A 1061 20.81 63.90 55.59
CA GLU A 1061 19.70 63.74 56.54
C GLU A 1061 18.73 64.93 56.45
N LYS A 1062 19.27 66.16 56.41
CA LYS A 1062 18.47 67.37 56.20
C LYS A 1062 17.67 67.30 54.89
N ALA A 1063 18.30 66.89 53.79
CA ALA A 1063 17.65 66.77 52.49
C ALA A 1063 16.50 65.75 52.50
N VAL A 1064 16.70 64.59 53.14
CA VAL A 1064 15.67 63.55 53.28
C VAL A 1064 14.46 64.07 54.08
N LYS A 1065 14.70 64.80 55.17
CA LYS A 1065 13.63 65.41 55.97
C LYS A 1065 12.88 66.50 55.20
N GLU A 1066 13.57 67.32 54.42
CA GLU A 1066 12.94 68.33 53.54
C GLU A 1066 12.08 67.68 52.44
N SER A 1067 12.59 66.65 51.74
CA SER A 1067 11.85 65.92 50.70
C SER A 1067 10.56 65.29 51.24
N ALA A 1068 10.60 64.74 52.46
CA ALA A 1068 9.40 64.22 53.11
C ALA A 1068 8.34 65.31 53.39
N MET A 1069 8.76 66.55 53.66
CA MET A 1069 7.84 67.69 53.84
C MET A 1069 7.27 68.17 52.51
N GLU A 1070 8.08 68.25 51.45
CA GLU A 1070 7.61 68.57 50.09
C GLU A 1070 6.55 67.55 49.63
N ALA A 1071 6.77 66.26 49.88
CA ALA A 1071 5.79 65.21 49.56
C ALA A 1071 4.49 65.33 50.37
N ALA A 1072 4.57 65.67 51.66
CA ALA A 1072 3.39 65.92 52.49
C ALA A 1072 2.57 67.12 51.98
N MET A 1073 3.24 68.19 51.53
CA MET A 1073 2.58 69.36 50.95
C MET A 1073 1.93 69.09 49.60
N ALA A 1074 2.60 68.35 48.72
CA ALA A 1074 2.01 67.93 47.44
C ALA A 1074 0.74 67.06 47.65
N LYS A 1075 0.74 66.20 48.67
CA LYS A 1075 -0.44 65.41 49.04
C LYS A 1075 -1.58 66.29 49.57
N LEU A 1076 -1.25 67.31 50.37
CA LEU A 1076 -2.24 68.25 50.89
C LEU A 1076 -2.88 69.05 49.75
N GLU A 1077 -2.08 69.61 48.84
CA GLU A 1077 -2.57 70.32 47.65
C GLU A 1077 -3.48 69.43 46.79
N SER A 1078 -3.09 68.18 46.55
CA SER A 1078 -3.91 67.20 45.81
C SER A 1078 -5.25 66.90 46.51
N THR A 1079 -5.25 66.79 47.83
CA THR A 1079 -6.46 66.49 48.61
C THR A 1079 -7.47 67.63 48.51
N TRP A 1080 -7.02 68.88 48.67
CA TRP A 1080 -7.88 70.06 48.58
C TRP A 1080 -8.30 70.43 47.16
N SER A 1081 -7.50 70.09 46.15
CA SER A 1081 -7.87 70.26 44.74
C SER A 1081 -9.08 69.43 44.32
N ASN A 1082 -9.31 68.29 44.98
CA ASN A 1082 -10.39 67.36 44.65
C ASN A 1082 -11.64 67.51 45.54
N MET A 1083 -11.58 68.33 46.59
CA MET A 1083 -12.66 68.45 47.58
C MET A 1083 -13.74 69.42 47.11
N ALA A 1084 -15.01 68.98 47.07
CA ALA A 1084 -16.16 69.78 46.63
C ALA A 1084 -17.20 69.95 47.74
N ILE A 1085 -17.75 71.17 47.86
CA ILE A 1085 -18.79 71.49 48.85
C ILE A 1085 -20.15 70.97 48.34
N LYS A 1086 -20.83 70.16 49.16
CA LYS A 1086 -22.15 69.59 48.84
C LYS A 1086 -23.25 70.60 49.19
N HIS A 1087 -24.19 70.80 48.26
CA HIS A 1087 -25.36 71.68 48.46
C HIS A 1087 -26.64 70.85 48.64
N ALA A 1088 -27.56 71.32 49.48
CA ALA A 1088 -28.87 70.74 49.71
C ALA A 1088 -29.98 71.80 49.56
N PRO A 1089 -31.08 71.55 48.82
CA PRO A 1089 -32.14 72.53 48.63
C PRO A 1089 -32.95 72.77 49.91
N HIS A 1090 -33.27 74.03 50.22
CA HIS A 1090 -34.16 74.40 51.31
C HIS A 1090 -35.60 73.95 51.03
N SER A 1091 -36.25 73.34 52.02
CA SER A 1091 -37.55 72.66 51.85
C SER A 1091 -38.73 73.59 51.56
N ALA A 1092 -38.65 74.89 51.91
CA ALA A 1092 -39.74 75.85 51.68
C ALA A 1092 -39.51 76.79 50.47
N THR A 1093 -38.27 77.18 50.21
CA THR A 1093 -37.92 78.21 49.20
C THR A 1093 -37.17 77.66 47.99
N GLY A 1094 -36.68 76.42 48.05
CA GLY A 1094 -35.92 75.77 46.97
C GLY A 1094 -34.50 76.32 46.75
N THR A 1095 -34.05 77.30 47.54
CA THR A 1095 -32.68 77.84 47.48
C THR A 1095 -31.65 76.82 48.00
N MET A 1096 -30.52 76.68 47.31
CA MET A 1096 -29.47 75.74 47.68
C MET A 1096 -28.71 76.21 48.93
N LEU A 1097 -28.84 75.45 50.01
CA LEU A 1097 -28.10 75.62 51.25
C LEU A 1097 -26.82 74.79 51.23
N LEU A 1098 -25.83 75.16 52.04
CA LEU A 1098 -24.69 74.29 52.28
C LEU A 1098 -25.16 73.08 53.10
N GLY A 1099 -24.92 71.86 52.58
CA GLY A 1099 -25.30 70.63 53.26
C GLY A 1099 -24.33 70.30 54.40
N PRO A 1100 -24.77 69.60 55.46
CA PRO A 1100 -23.87 69.16 56.53
C PRO A 1100 -22.87 68.14 55.97
N ASN A 1101 -21.61 68.53 55.80
CA ASN A 1101 -20.54 67.65 55.31
C ASN A 1101 -19.52 67.40 56.42
N ALA A 1102 -19.80 66.44 57.31
CA ALA A 1102 -18.92 66.10 58.43
C ALA A 1102 -17.51 65.70 57.96
N GLU A 1103 -17.43 65.02 56.82
CA GLU A 1103 -16.17 64.61 56.18
C GLU A 1103 -15.31 65.81 55.75
N LEU A 1104 -15.92 66.94 55.37
CA LEU A 1104 -15.18 68.17 55.04
C LEU A 1104 -14.55 68.80 56.28
N PHE A 1105 -15.24 68.78 57.43
CA PHE A 1105 -14.70 69.31 58.67
C PHE A 1105 -13.60 68.42 59.26
N GLU A 1106 -13.78 67.09 59.23
CA GLU A 1106 -12.75 66.15 59.69
C GLU A 1106 -11.47 66.27 58.86
N THR A 1107 -11.60 66.34 57.53
CA THR A 1107 -10.44 66.54 56.64
C THR A 1107 -9.79 67.93 56.79
N LEU A 1108 -10.57 68.96 57.12
CA LEU A 1108 -10.08 70.30 57.45
C LEU A 1108 -9.26 70.31 58.74
N GLU A 1109 -9.78 69.71 59.81
CA GLU A 1109 -9.08 69.58 61.09
C GLU A 1109 -7.79 68.76 60.94
N ASP A 1110 -7.85 67.61 60.26
CA ASP A 1110 -6.67 66.78 60.00
C ASP A 1110 -5.60 67.52 59.18
N SER A 1111 -6.02 68.26 58.15
CA SER A 1111 -5.10 69.06 57.33
C SER A 1111 -4.46 70.20 58.13
N LEU A 1112 -5.21 70.85 59.02
CA LEU A 1112 -4.69 71.89 59.91
C LEU A 1112 -3.69 71.31 60.93
N VAL A 1113 -3.96 70.13 61.49
CA VAL A 1113 -3.04 69.42 62.40
C VAL A 1113 -1.76 69.00 61.66
N GLN A 1114 -1.88 68.50 60.42
CA GLN A 1114 -0.74 68.16 59.59
C GLN A 1114 0.12 69.39 59.28
N LEU A 1115 -0.49 70.51 58.85
CA LEU A 1115 0.21 71.77 58.63
C LEU A 1115 0.86 72.31 59.90
N GLN A 1116 0.19 72.20 61.05
CA GLN A 1116 0.74 72.61 62.34
C GLN A 1116 1.94 71.73 62.74
N THR A 1117 1.89 70.44 62.47
CA THR A 1117 3.01 69.52 62.71
C THR A 1117 4.19 69.87 61.81
N LEU A 1118 3.94 70.18 60.53
CA LEU A 1118 4.97 70.67 59.60
C LEU A 1118 5.58 71.99 60.10
N MET A 1119 4.77 72.92 60.62
CA MET A 1119 5.21 74.21 61.19
C MET A 1119 6.16 74.08 62.38
N THR A 1120 6.00 73.03 63.20
CA THR A 1120 6.90 72.79 64.33
C THR A 1120 8.24 72.19 63.91
N SER A 1121 8.40 71.77 62.65
CA SER A 1121 9.60 71.10 62.21
C SER A 1121 10.73 72.06 61.89
N LYS A 1122 11.94 71.74 62.38
CA LYS A 1122 13.15 72.56 62.20
C LYS A 1122 13.63 72.67 60.74
N TYR A 1123 13.10 71.86 59.82
CA TYR A 1123 13.48 71.85 58.39
C TYR A 1123 12.45 72.52 57.47
N ILE A 1124 11.46 73.24 58.02
CA ILE A 1124 10.37 73.84 57.26
C ILE A 1124 10.79 75.00 56.34
N TYR A 1125 11.95 75.62 56.56
CA TYR A 1125 12.34 76.92 55.98
C TYR A 1125 11.96 77.14 54.51
N HIS A 1126 12.13 76.14 53.64
CA HIS A 1126 11.83 76.24 52.21
C HIS A 1126 10.35 76.09 51.85
N VAL A 1127 9.59 75.35 52.65
CA VAL A 1127 8.16 75.09 52.44
C VAL A 1127 7.30 75.98 53.36
N LEU A 1128 7.94 76.89 54.11
CA LEU A 1128 7.28 77.74 55.11
C LEU A 1128 6.24 78.67 54.50
N GLU A 1129 6.52 79.31 53.36
CA GLU A 1129 5.56 80.18 52.69
C GLU A 1129 4.34 79.39 52.19
N GLU A 1130 4.56 78.20 51.63
CA GLU A 1130 3.48 77.34 51.14
C GLU A 1130 2.64 76.77 52.30
N VAL A 1131 3.28 76.24 53.35
CA VAL A 1131 2.62 75.73 54.56
C VAL A 1131 1.83 76.83 55.26
N SER A 1132 2.42 78.02 55.41
CA SER A 1132 1.76 79.19 56.00
C SER A 1132 0.58 79.67 55.14
N GLY A 1133 0.76 79.70 53.81
CA GLY A 1133 -0.30 80.03 52.86
C GLY A 1133 -1.49 79.07 52.99
N TRP A 1134 -1.24 77.76 52.96
CA TRP A 1134 -2.26 76.73 53.16
C TRP A 1134 -2.88 76.77 54.56
N GLN A 1135 -2.10 77.07 55.59
CA GLN A 1135 -2.63 77.21 56.95
C GLN A 1135 -3.58 78.40 57.04
N HIS A 1136 -3.22 79.56 56.48
CA HIS A 1136 -4.08 80.73 56.45
C HIS A 1136 -5.35 80.52 55.63
N THR A 1137 -5.25 79.89 54.45
CA THR A 1137 -6.43 79.63 53.61
C THR A 1137 -7.37 78.63 54.27
N LEU A 1138 -6.88 77.51 54.81
CA LEU A 1138 -7.73 76.52 55.48
C LEU A 1138 -8.35 77.07 56.77
N PHE A 1139 -7.62 77.89 57.54
CA PHE A 1139 -8.16 78.55 58.74
C PHE A 1139 -9.23 79.59 58.38
N ALA A 1140 -9.05 80.33 57.27
CA ALA A 1140 -10.06 81.24 56.75
C ALA A 1140 -11.30 80.48 56.27
N VAL A 1141 -11.13 79.35 55.58
CA VAL A 1141 -12.22 78.46 55.16
C VAL A 1141 -12.98 77.93 56.38
N ASP A 1142 -12.28 77.45 57.42
CA ASP A 1142 -12.90 76.99 58.67
C ASP A 1142 -13.76 78.07 59.33
N SER A 1143 -13.21 79.28 59.46
CA SER A 1143 -13.92 80.41 60.05
C SER A 1143 -15.15 80.82 59.23
N VAL A 1144 -15.00 80.93 57.90
CA VAL A 1144 -16.11 81.32 57.01
C VAL A 1144 -17.20 80.26 56.99
N LEU A 1145 -16.86 78.98 56.91
CA LEU A 1145 -17.83 77.89 56.94
C LEU A 1145 -18.57 77.84 58.29
N SER A 1146 -17.86 77.97 59.40
CA SER A 1146 -18.46 77.99 60.73
C SER A 1146 -19.47 79.13 60.91
N VAL A 1147 -19.12 80.35 60.48
CA VAL A 1147 -20.04 81.51 60.50
C VAL A 1147 -21.20 81.29 59.53
N TRP A 1148 -20.95 80.77 58.33
CA TRP A 1148 -22.00 80.51 57.35
C TRP A 1148 -23.01 79.50 57.87
N PHE A 1149 -22.57 78.38 58.44
CA PHE A 1149 -23.48 77.39 59.03
C PHE A 1149 -24.25 77.97 60.23
N ALA A 1150 -23.62 78.79 61.08
CA ALA A 1150 -24.31 79.44 62.18
C ALA A 1150 -25.44 80.37 61.70
N VAL A 1151 -25.16 81.21 60.69
CA VAL A 1151 -26.15 82.10 60.06
C VAL A 1151 -27.23 81.28 59.34
N GLN A 1152 -26.84 80.24 58.61
CA GLN A 1152 -27.77 79.37 57.90
C GLN A 1152 -28.73 78.66 58.87
N HIS A 1153 -28.24 78.13 60.00
CA HIS A 1153 -29.08 77.52 61.03
C HIS A 1153 -30.01 78.52 61.73
N THR A 1154 -29.53 79.75 62.02
CA THR A 1154 -30.40 80.80 62.58
C THR A 1154 -31.44 81.28 61.58
N TYR A 1155 -31.08 81.38 60.29
CA TYR A 1155 -32.02 81.75 59.25
C TYR A 1155 -33.12 80.70 59.08
N ILE A 1156 -32.78 79.41 58.97
CA ILE A 1156 -33.78 78.32 58.85
C ILE A 1156 -34.69 78.27 60.07
N SER A 1157 -34.15 78.46 61.29
CA SER A 1157 -34.97 78.45 62.50
C SER A 1157 -35.93 79.64 62.56
N LEU A 1158 -35.47 80.86 62.24
CA LEU A 1158 -36.32 82.04 62.17
C LEU A 1158 -37.37 81.92 61.04
N GLU A 1159 -36.98 81.41 59.87
CA GLU A 1159 -37.89 81.16 58.74
C GLU A 1159 -39.03 80.21 59.14
N SER A 1160 -38.71 79.11 59.84
CA SER A 1160 -39.73 78.18 60.34
C SER A 1160 -40.70 78.80 61.36
N ILE A 1161 -40.26 79.82 62.11
CA ILE A 1161 -41.10 80.51 63.09
C ILE A 1161 -42.03 81.52 62.40
N PHE A 1162 -41.51 82.30 61.44
CA PHE A 1162 -42.29 83.35 60.78
C PHE A 1162 -43.18 82.87 59.63
N ILE A 1163 -42.85 81.76 58.95
CA ILE A 1163 -43.67 81.22 57.84
C ILE A 1163 -44.88 80.41 58.34
N PHE A 1164 -44.79 79.74 59.49
CA PHE A 1164 -45.88 78.89 60.00
C PHE A 1164 -46.85 79.57 60.98
N SER A 1165 -46.64 80.84 61.32
CA SER A 1165 -47.54 81.63 62.19
C SER A 1165 -47.82 83.01 61.61
N GLU A 1166 -48.88 83.13 60.81
CA GLU A 1166 -49.39 84.43 60.33
C GLU A 1166 -49.75 85.38 61.48
N ASP A 1167 -50.14 84.84 62.64
CA ASP A 1167 -50.52 85.63 63.82
C ASP A 1167 -49.32 86.38 64.43
N LEU A 1168 -48.12 85.79 64.43
CA LEU A 1168 -46.88 86.41 64.91
C LEU A 1168 -46.36 87.50 63.97
N CYS A 1169 -46.41 87.29 62.65
CA CYS A 1169 -46.07 88.30 61.64
C CYS A 1169 -46.98 89.54 61.69
N SER A 1170 -48.22 89.39 62.16
CA SER A 1170 -49.15 90.51 62.30
C SER A 1170 -48.92 91.37 63.56
N GLN A 1171 -48.28 90.83 64.60
CA GLN A 1171 -48.00 91.53 65.86
C GLN A 1171 -46.58 92.15 65.94
N LEU A 1172 -45.64 91.65 65.13
CA LEU A 1172 -44.27 92.16 65.01
C LEU A 1172 -43.95 92.37 63.51
N PRO A 1173 -44.19 93.58 62.95
CA PRO A 1173 -43.87 93.90 61.56
C PRO A 1173 -42.37 94.06 61.29
#